data_AF-A0A078A5B6-F1
#
_entry.id   AF-A0A078A5B6-F1
#
_cell.length_a   1.000
_cell.length_b   1.000
_cell.length_c   1.000
_cell.angle_alpha   90.00
_cell.angle_beta   90.00
_cell.angle_gamma   90.00
#
_symmetry.space_group_name_H-M   'P 1'
#
loop_
_entity.id
_entity.type
_entity.pdbx_description
1 polymer ?
#
loop_
_entity_poly.entity_id
_entity_poly.type
_entity_poly.pdbx_seq_one_letter_code
_entity_poly.pdbx_strand_id
1 'polypeptide(L)'
;MKKGGAGGGQGGDENKIGSKFGRKRNKKGGEEDDTPIRTRVREFIEGKYITVLMSLTTIFALFGDDLRLWFTTKDADPLFYGGLSISFLLFSVEIMINSCVVDDFKYSFFFWLDMIATLSLIPDIAWVVEFIEILMGMAQDSQSADVFPGQTNNSSDASSKATKVVKSLRLIRLIRIIKLYKYAVKSNAEVEEAKLREQQKLSQNAQQAALKREMEPSRLGKALSDTTTRRVIIGVLGMLMILPLLTYSDSDFSSEYGLRKLFWYGRSNCANQQGNFECQRGKWITQDGWEEILREFIVAARGVETDELGRTLLWLYVPDFSKNGSMSEIDSVVDKQNRTEIYWEQDDLCSGFIVSSTNCNLRSNEMELISYNPIQCMSGQIGNCAELVAYARFNVQFQSQQEAYLQFATTIFTCFILTVASLTFSNDTEVIVIVPITKMVGIIKTLADDPLQKPDPPVIQEEDPNAKNDKNQMRTVELEKTIYRIGNLLQMAFGQLGALIIRENVSSGDGSLEIMIPGHRINVIFMVIRVNDFVEISDTLQENTTVFLNKVIKILHVCGEKWSGSANKNEGDKYLLTWKLPDIEESENEKNEQQLELRTEYADKSLITAVKIVSEIRRASELASFSKKPEIIKKFGPNYRPNLSFGLHMGWTIEGAIGSESKIDACYLSPHLQIAYRIEELCHHYDMQILITESIYNLMSLKARNTLRKIDVIIMNESKEPRGIYTFDLSFNNQEQMTIPDDHECGDLIKLQEYESINIESFKNKGVDYMFTLDSDIVGLQQHIQEFNPIFRQAFKCYISGDWQNAYESIERCLELWENDGPTKAIQVFMSYFQFNVPDTWNGYRDVDEKLNFDELNRYLEEQEEEEANNANPNASLQQQIPPRNIESQITMTTNKN
;
A
#
# COMPACT_ATOMS: atom_id res chain seq x y z
N MET A 1 67.29 -0.95 -4.78
CA MET A 1 68.37 0.00 -4.45
C MET A 1 67.99 0.69 -3.13
N LYS A 2 68.82 0.49 -2.08
CA LYS A 2 68.95 1.24 -0.80
C LYS A 2 67.70 1.56 0.04
N LYS A 3 67.58 0.89 1.21
CA LYS A 3 67.82 1.43 2.60
C LYS A 3 66.55 2.07 3.18
N GLY A 4 66.11 1.83 4.41
CA GLY A 4 66.66 1.16 5.59
C GLY A 4 66.07 1.80 6.87
N GLY A 5 66.03 1.05 7.97
CA GLY A 5 65.67 1.52 9.33
C GLY A 5 64.30 1.00 9.80
N ALA A 6 64.15 -0.08 10.58
CA ALA A 6 64.77 -0.57 11.82
C ALA A 6 64.20 0.05 13.11
N GLY A 7 63.61 -0.82 13.94
CA GLY A 7 63.13 -0.62 15.32
C GLY A 7 61.70 -1.16 15.48
N GLY A 8 61.38 -2.27 16.17
CA GLY A 8 62.12 -3.11 17.11
C GLY A 8 61.32 -3.25 18.42
N GLY A 9 60.69 -4.42 18.64
CA GLY A 9 59.99 -4.84 19.88
C GLY A 9 58.62 -5.47 19.59
N GLN A 10 58.48 -6.77 19.29
CA GLN A 10 58.39 -7.95 20.20
C GLN A 10 57.41 -7.75 21.37
N GLY A 11 56.42 -8.60 21.64
CA GLY A 11 55.90 -9.87 21.07
C GLY A 11 54.44 -10.02 21.53
N GLY A 12 53.53 -10.68 20.83
CA GLY A 12 53.37 -12.13 20.60
C GLY A 12 51.84 -12.33 20.59
N ASP A 13 51.24 -12.72 19.46
CA ASP A 13 50.98 -14.10 19.02
C ASP A 13 49.52 -14.48 19.30
N GLU A 14 48.66 -14.42 18.28
CA GLU A 14 48.06 -15.60 17.62
C GLU A 14 46.78 -15.28 16.82
N ASN A 15 46.87 -15.60 15.52
CA ASN A 15 45.84 -16.20 14.66
C ASN A 15 44.41 -15.60 14.57
N LYS A 16 44.10 -15.00 13.42
CA LYS A 16 43.13 -15.59 12.46
C LYS A 16 43.19 -14.95 11.06
N ILE A 17 43.37 -15.83 10.09
CA ILE A 17 43.37 -15.63 8.64
C ILE A 17 41.91 -15.62 8.13
N GLY A 18 41.62 -14.74 7.16
CA GLY A 18 40.45 -14.76 6.26
C GLY A 18 39.15 -14.25 6.92
N SER A 19 38.36 -13.35 6.32
CA SER A 19 37.99 -13.27 4.91
C SER A 19 37.59 -11.82 4.59
N LYS A 20 38.21 -11.27 3.54
CA LYS A 20 37.67 -10.12 2.80
C LYS A 20 36.57 -10.66 1.89
N PHE A 21 35.31 -10.32 2.17
CA PHE A 21 34.29 -10.22 1.12
C PHE A 21 33.20 -9.21 1.52
N GLY A 22 33.05 -8.17 0.68
CA GLY A 22 31.73 -7.63 0.36
C GLY A 22 31.05 -6.68 1.35
N ARG A 23 31.71 -5.65 1.87
CA ARG A 23 30.99 -4.45 2.36
C ARG A 23 30.48 -3.67 1.13
N LYS A 24 29.32 -4.07 0.59
CA LYS A 24 28.56 -3.24 -0.36
C LYS A 24 28.27 -1.91 0.33
N ARG A 25 28.89 -0.84 -0.18
CA ARG A 25 28.47 0.54 0.10
C ARG A 25 27.06 0.68 -0.43
N ASN A 26 26.06 0.53 0.44
CA ASN A 26 24.77 1.16 0.22
C ASN A 26 25.04 2.66 0.23
N LYS A 27 25.04 3.27 -0.97
CA LYS A 27 24.77 4.68 -1.14
C LYS A 27 23.35 4.91 -0.59
N LYS A 28 23.24 5.17 0.71
CA LYS A 28 22.15 6.02 1.21
C LYS A 28 22.35 7.37 0.52
N GLY A 29 21.39 7.77 -0.31
CA GLY A 29 21.30 9.14 -0.81
C GLY A 29 21.34 10.06 0.40
N GLY A 30 22.26 11.03 0.37
CA GLY A 30 22.51 11.91 1.49
C GLY A 30 21.29 12.77 1.80
N GLU A 31 20.84 12.71 3.05
CA GLU A 31 20.49 13.94 3.76
C GLU A 31 21.79 14.74 3.88
N GLU A 32 22.08 15.59 2.89
CA GLU A 32 23.05 16.67 3.06
C GLU A 32 22.38 17.79 3.84
N ASP A 33 23.07 18.27 4.88
CA ASP A 33 22.68 19.35 5.78
C ASP A 33 21.91 20.49 5.07
N ASP A 34 20.59 20.58 5.32
CA ASP A 34 19.76 21.69 4.87
C ASP A 34 20.19 22.96 5.62
N THR A 35 21.09 23.75 5.01
CA THR A 35 21.49 25.05 5.56
C THR A 35 20.24 25.94 5.77
N PRO A 36 20.12 26.69 6.88
CA PRO A 36 18.93 27.49 7.20
C PRO A 36 18.60 28.56 6.14
N ILE A 37 19.61 28.96 5.36
CA ILE A 37 19.47 29.88 4.23
C ILE A 37 18.69 29.20 3.09
N ARG A 38 18.96 27.93 2.80
CA ARG A 38 18.27 27.17 1.76
C ARG A 38 16.78 27.01 2.06
N THR A 39 16.43 26.70 3.31
CA THR A 39 15.04 26.57 3.76
C THR A 39 14.30 27.91 3.67
N ARG A 40 14.92 29.01 4.09
CA ARG A 40 14.30 30.34 4.04
C ARG A 40 14.09 30.85 2.61
N VAL A 41 15.00 30.54 1.70
CA VAL A 41 14.85 30.85 0.28
C VAL A 41 13.76 29.98 -0.37
N ARG A 42 13.64 28.70 0.03
CA ARG A 42 12.56 27.81 -0.43
C ARG A 42 11.18 28.34 -0.02
N GLU A 43 11.02 28.73 1.25
CA GLU A 43 9.77 29.31 1.77
C GLU A 43 9.40 30.63 1.07
N PHE A 44 10.39 31.45 0.72
CA PHE A 44 10.15 32.70 -0.01
C PHE A 44 9.61 32.45 -1.42
N ILE A 45 10.20 31.51 -2.17
CA ILE A 45 9.79 31.17 -3.54
C ILE A 45 8.42 30.51 -3.59
N GLU A 46 8.14 29.60 -2.65
CA GLU A 46 6.82 28.96 -2.52
C GLU A 46 5.77 29.91 -1.90
N GLY A 47 6.17 31.13 -1.53
CA GLY A 47 5.29 32.14 -0.99
C GLY A 47 4.19 32.54 -1.98
N LYS A 48 2.96 32.67 -1.46
CA LYS A 48 1.76 33.06 -2.22
C LYS A 48 1.97 34.30 -3.10
N TYR A 49 2.72 35.29 -2.61
CA TYR A 49 3.00 36.53 -3.35
C TYR A 49 3.86 36.30 -4.58
N ILE A 50 4.92 35.51 -4.46
CA ILE A 50 5.79 35.18 -5.61
C ILE A 50 5.02 34.33 -6.60
N THR A 51 4.24 33.36 -6.14
CA THR A 51 3.42 32.54 -7.05
C THR A 51 2.43 33.40 -7.85
N VAL A 52 1.72 34.33 -7.21
CA VAL A 52 0.80 35.25 -7.91
C VAL A 52 1.54 36.17 -8.88
N LEU A 53 2.69 36.73 -8.48
CA LEU A 53 3.52 37.56 -9.35
C LEU A 53 3.95 36.79 -10.61
N MET A 54 4.53 35.60 -10.43
CA MET A 54 4.98 34.74 -11.54
C MET A 54 3.82 34.29 -12.44
N SER A 55 2.63 34.13 -11.87
CA SER A 55 1.41 33.81 -12.61
C SER A 55 0.97 34.95 -13.52
N LEU A 56 0.96 36.19 -13.01
CA LEU A 56 0.64 37.38 -13.79
C LEU A 56 1.68 37.62 -14.90
N THR A 57 2.97 37.44 -14.58
CA THR A 57 4.06 37.49 -15.56
C THR A 57 3.88 36.44 -16.67
N THR A 58 3.43 35.23 -16.32
CA THR A 58 3.15 34.16 -17.29
C THR A 58 1.99 34.49 -18.21
N ILE A 59 0.90 35.07 -17.68
CA ILE A 59 -0.24 35.53 -18.49
C ILE A 59 0.21 36.62 -19.47
N PHE A 60 1.01 37.59 -19.00
CA PHE A 60 1.55 38.64 -19.86
C PHE A 60 2.51 38.09 -20.93
N ALA A 61 3.39 37.15 -20.59
CA ALA A 61 4.31 36.52 -21.54
C ALA A 61 3.60 35.66 -22.61
N LEU A 62 2.36 35.26 -22.34
CA LEU A 62 1.53 34.45 -23.23
C LEU A 62 0.71 35.31 -24.19
N PHE A 63 0.06 36.37 -23.71
CA PHE A 63 -0.84 37.21 -24.51
C PHE A 63 -0.23 38.54 -24.97
N GLY A 64 0.90 38.97 -24.41
CA GLY A 64 1.44 40.32 -24.59
C GLY A 64 1.73 40.69 -26.04
N ASP A 65 2.29 39.78 -26.84
CA ASP A 65 2.60 40.03 -28.26
C ASP A 65 1.33 40.11 -29.12
N ASP A 66 0.35 39.23 -28.87
CA ASP A 66 -0.93 39.22 -29.59
C ASP A 66 -1.74 40.49 -29.28
N LEU A 67 -1.76 40.92 -28.01
CA LEU A 67 -2.41 42.17 -27.60
C LEU A 67 -1.73 43.41 -28.20
N ARG A 68 -0.39 43.38 -28.36
CA ARG A 68 0.36 44.45 -29.04
C ARG A 68 -0.10 44.60 -30.49
N LEU A 69 -0.13 43.49 -31.24
CA LEU A 69 -0.51 43.50 -32.65
C LEU A 69 -2.01 43.79 -32.86
N TRP A 70 -2.87 43.36 -31.94
CA TRP A 70 -4.32 43.51 -32.08
C TRP A 70 -4.82 44.93 -31.73
N PHE A 71 -4.36 45.53 -30.62
CA PHE A 71 -4.94 46.77 -30.09
C PHE A 71 -4.06 48.02 -30.20
N THR A 72 -2.76 47.89 -30.49
CA THR A 72 -1.81 49.00 -30.34
C THR A 72 -1.11 49.37 -31.64
N THR A 73 -0.63 50.61 -31.71
CA THR A 73 0.20 51.14 -32.81
C THR A 73 1.69 51.02 -32.48
N LYS A 74 2.56 51.25 -33.47
CA LYS A 74 4.02 51.12 -33.37
C LYS A 74 4.64 51.85 -32.16
N ASP A 75 4.08 52.98 -31.74
CA ASP A 75 4.59 53.78 -30.61
C ASP A 75 4.54 53.04 -29.26
N ALA A 76 3.64 52.08 -29.10
CA ALA A 76 3.51 51.30 -27.87
C ALA A 76 4.49 50.12 -27.81
N ASP A 77 5.14 49.75 -28.91
CA ASP A 77 5.98 48.56 -29.02
C ASP A 77 7.11 48.50 -27.97
N PRO A 78 7.84 49.60 -27.66
CA PRO A 78 8.89 49.58 -26.63
C PRO A 78 8.39 49.16 -25.24
N LEU A 79 7.14 49.49 -24.89
CA LEU A 79 6.56 49.10 -23.61
C LEU A 79 6.31 47.59 -23.53
N PHE A 80 5.81 46.99 -24.61
CA PHE A 80 5.57 45.55 -24.68
C PHE A 80 6.88 44.76 -24.72
N TYR A 81 7.87 45.20 -25.51
CA TYR A 81 9.20 44.58 -25.50
C TYR A 81 9.90 44.71 -24.13
N GLY A 82 9.69 45.83 -23.43
CA GLY A 82 10.15 46.05 -22.06
C GLY A 82 9.53 45.05 -21.09
N GLY A 83 8.20 44.89 -21.15
CA GLY A 83 7.48 43.89 -20.35
C GLY A 83 7.94 42.46 -20.64
N LEU A 84 8.15 42.09 -21.91
CA LEU A 84 8.62 40.74 -22.28
C LEU A 84 10.06 40.48 -21.79
N SER A 85 10.91 41.51 -21.81
CA SER A 85 12.28 41.44 -21.26
C SER A 85 12.28 41.25 -19.75
N ILE A 86 11.38 41.93 -19.03
CA ILE A 86 11.18 41.73 -17.59
C ILE A 86 10.71 40.30 -17.30
N SER A 87 9.75 39.78 -18.09
CA SER A 87 9.29 38.40 -17.97
C SER A 87 10.41 37.39 -18.18
N PHE A 88 11.25 37.59 -19.21
CA PHE A 88 12.42 36.76 -19.48
C PHE A 88 13.41 36.73 -18.31
N LEU A 89 13.67 37.89 -17.69
CA LEU A 89 14.56 38.01 -16.54
C LEU A 89 13.97 37.30 -15.32
N LEU A 90 12.70 37.54 -15.00
CA LEU A 90 12.02 36.89 -13.87
C LEU A 90 12.00 35.36 -14.02
N PHE A 91 11.76 34.85 -15.23
CA PHE A 91 11.80 33.41 -15.53
C PHE A 91 13.19 32.81 -15.45
N SER A 92 14.21 33.54 -15.89
CA SER A 92 15.61 33.10 -15.78
C SER A 92 16.04 33.02 -14.32
N VAL A 93 15.67 34.02 -13.51
CA VAL A 93 15.93 34.03 -12.06
C VAL A 93 15.18 32.88 -11.37
N GLU A 94 13.91 32.65 -11.70
CA GLU A 94 13.13 31.52 -11.18
C GLU A 94 13.83 30.17 -11.43
N ILE A 95 14.30 29.93 -12.66
CA ILE A 95 15.00 28.70 -13.04
C ILE A 95 16.32 28.56 -12.27
N MET A 96 17.10 29.65 -12.17
CA MET A 96 18.39 29.63 -11.47
C MET A 96 18.20 29.29 -9.99
N ILE A 97 17.26 29.95 -9.31
CA ILE A 97 17.07 29.73 -7.88
C ILE A 97 16.48 28.33 -7.62
N ASN A 98 15.50 27.88 -8.41
CA ASN A 98 14.96 26.52 -8.26
C ASN A 98 16.02 25.44 -8.51
N SER A 99 16.95 25.67 -9.44
CA SER A 99 18.07 24.76 -9.71
C SER A 99 19.10 24.67 -8.58
N CYS A 100 19.17 25.70 -7.73
CA CYS A 100 20.04 25.72 -6.55
C CYS A 100 19.34 25.19 -5.29
N VAL A 101 18.04 25.43 -5.14
CA VAL A 101 17.31 25.20 -3.87
C VAL A 101 16.58 23.86 -3.84
N VAL A 102 16.10 23.35 -4.97
CA VAL A 102 15.31 22.11 -5.03
C VAL A 102 16.19 20.98 -5.59
N ASP A 103 16.52 20.00 -4.74
CA ASP A 103 17.45 18.90 -5.06
C ASP A 103 17.07 18.11 -6.31
N ASP A 104 15.76 17.93 -6.54
CA ASP A 104 15.24 17.14 -7.68
C ASP A 104 14.86 17.99 -8.90
N PHE A 105 15.07 19.31 -8.88
CA PHE A 105 14.68 20.16 -10.01
C PHE A 105 15.73 20.17 -11.12
N LYS A 106 17.02 20.17 -10.77
CA LYS A 106 18.12 20.25 -11.73
C LYS A 106 18.12 19.03 -12.67
N TYR A 107 18.07 19.28 -13.99
CA TYR A 107 17.91 18.25 -15.03
C TYR A 107 16.59 17.45 -14.98
N SER A 108 15.62 17.89 -14.19
CA SER A 108 14.30 17.29 -14.19
C SER A 108 13.57 17.54 -15.51
N PHE A 109 12.54 16.75 -15.77
CA PHE A 109 11.63 16.98 -16.89
C PHE A 109 11.07 18.42 -16.91
N PHE A 110 10.69 18.95 -15.74
CA PHE A 110 10.11 20.29 -15.63
C PHE A 110 11.14 21.40 -15.83
N PHE A 111 12.41 21.19 -15.46
CA PHE A 111 13.50 22.12 -15.74
C PHE A 111 13.68 22.36 -17.25
N TRP A 112 13.70 21.28 -18.05
CA TRP A 112 13.84 21.40 -19.49
C TRP A 112 12.66 22.15 -20.12
N LEU A 113 11.44 21.93 -19.63
CA LEU A 113 10.25 22.62 -20.11
C LEU A 113 10.27 24.12 -19.78
N ASP A 114 10.63 24.48 -18.56
CA ASP A 114 10.74 25.89 -18.16
C ASP A 114 11.83 26.60 -18.95
N MET A 115 12.94 25.92 -19.21
CA MET A 115 14.02 26.47 -20.03
C MET A 115 13.58 26.69 -21.48
N ILE A 116 12.94 25.70 -22.12
CA ILE A 116 12.42 25.85 -23.49
C ILE A 116 11.37 26.97 -23.54
N ALA A 117 10.45 27.04 -22.57
CA ALA A 117 9.46 28.10 -22.49
C ALA A 117 10.10 29.49 -22.31
N THR A 118 11.17 29.61 -21.53
CA THR A 118 11.89 30.88 -21.32
C THR A 118 12.66 31.29 -22.57
N LEU A 119 13.36 30.35 -23.21
CA LEU A 119 14.07 30.58 -24.47
C LEU A 119 13.11 30.95 -25.61
N SER A 120 11.88 30.42 -25.58
CA SER A 120 10.89 30.75 -26.60
C SER A 120 10.53 32.23 -26.62
N LEU A 121 10.76 33.03 -25.57
CA LEU A 121 10.50 34.49 -25.53
C LEU A 121 11.50 35.30 -26.35
N ILE A 122 12.69 34.75 -26.60
CA ILE A 122 13.80 35.46 -27.25
C ILE A 122 13.40 36.03 -28.63
N PRO A 123 12.75 35.28 -29.54
CA PRO A 123 12.36 35.78 -30.86
C PRO A 123 11.32 36.91 -30.84
N ASP A 124 10.56 37.07 -29.75
CA ASP A 124 9.53 38.12 -29.63
C ASP A 124 10.10 39.45 -29.07
N ILE A 125 11.37 39.46 -28.65
CA ILE A 125 12.03 40.65 -28.09
C ILE A 125 12.97 41.25 -29.15
N ALA A 126 12.50 42.29 -29.84
CA ALA A 126 13.20 42.90 -30.97
C ALA A 126 14.67 43.25 -30.68
N TRP A 127 14.95 43.99 -29.59
CA TRP A 127 16.32 44.38 -29.27
C TRP A 127 17.24 43.22 -28.86
N VAL A 128 16.71 42.09 -28.39
CA VAL A 128 17.52 40.90 -28.08
C VAL A 128 17.90 40.19 -29.37
N VAL A 129 16.95 40.08 -30.31
CA VAL A 129 17.20 39.51 -31.64
C VAL A 129 18.24 40.37 -32.38
N GLU A 130 18.05 41.69 -32.42
CA GLU A 130 19.01 42.64 -33.02
C GLU A 130 20.41 42.48 -32.41
N PHE A 131 20.50 42.36 -31.08
CA PHE A 131 21.78 42.14 -30.40
C PHE A 131 22.44 40.80 -30.79
N ILE A 132 21.66 39.71 -30.88
CA ILE A 132 22.16 38.38 -31.28
C ILE A 132 22.63 38.39 -32.74
N GLU A 133 21.88 39.04 -33.64
CA GLU A 133 22.24 39.19 -35.06
C GLU A 133 23.57 39.93 -35.22
N ILE A 134 23.76 41.04 -34.49
CA ILE A 134 25.01 41.80 -34.45
C ILE A 134 26.16 40.93 -33.93
N LEU A 135 25.92 40.15 -32.86
CA LEU A 135 26.95 39.31 -32.23
C LEU A 135 27.36 38.12 -33.09
N MET A 136 26.42 37.49 -33.79
CA MET A 136 26.67 36.33 -34.65
C MET A 136 27.18 36.71 -36.05
N GLY A 137 27.26 38.00 -36.38
CA GLY A 137 27.65 38.46 -37.72
C GLY A 137 26.67 38.04 -38.81
N MET A 138 25.45 37.67 -38.41
CA MET A 138 24.36 37.25 -39.28
C MET A 138 23.58 38.49 -39.68
N ALA A 139 24.13 39.33 -40.56
CA ALA A 139 23.37 40.41 -41.19
C ALA A 139 22.49 39.80 -42.29
N GLN A 140 21.36 39.22 -41.90
CA GLN A 140 20.25 39.01 -42.83
C GLN A 140 19.27 40.19 -42.68
N ASP A 141 18.74 40.69 -43.79
CA ASP A 141 17.66 41.70 -43.85
C ASP A 141 16.45 41.26 -43.01
N SER A 142 16.48 41.53 -41.71
CA SER A 142 15.42 41.17 -40.76
C SER A 142 14.25 42.16 -40.78
N GLN A 143 14.25 43.14 -41.70
CA GLN A 143 13.11 44.02 -41.94
C GLN A 143 12.62 43.89 -43.37
N SER A 144 11.60 43.05 -43.57
CA SER A 144 10.94 42.77 -44.85
C SER A 144 10.39 43.99 -45.60
N ALA A 145 10.38 45.18 -44.97
CA ALA A 145 9.82 46.41 -45.51
C ALA A 145 10.84 47.34 -46.18
N ASP A 146 12.14 47.22 -45.86
CA ASP A 146 13.22 48.03 -46.42
C ASP A 146 13.87 47.30 -47.60
N VAL A 147 14.33 48.06 -48.59
CA VAL A 147 15.05 47.49 -49.74
C VAL A 147 16.05 48.48 -50.31
N PHE A 148 17.23 48.00 -50.66
CA PHE A 148 18.20 48.80 -51.40
C PHE A 148 17.88 48.75 -52.90
N PRO A 149 18.01 49.89 -53.64
CA PRO A 149 17.77 49.91 -55.07
C PRO A 149 18.51 48.79 -55.80
N GLY A 150 17.75 47.97 -56.52
CA GLY A 150 18.28 46.87 -57.33
C GLY A 150 18.47 45.53 -56.65
N GLN A 151 18.13 45.43 -55.37
CA GLN A 151 17.98 44.15 -54.70
C GLN A 151 16.54 43.64 -54.86
N THR A 152 16.40 42.36 -55.20
CA THR A 152 15.11 41.68 -55.13
C THR A 152 14.93 41.13 -53.73
N ASN A 153 13.78 41.43 -53.12
CA ASN A 153 13.39 40.77 -51.89
C ASN A 153 12.83 39.38 -52.25
N ASN A 154 13.71 38.38 -52.31
CA ASN A 154 13.28 36.98 -52.46
C ASN A 154 12.85 36.50 -51.08
N SER A 155 11.61 36.79 -50.69
CA SER A 155 10.96 36.15 -49.54
C SER A 155 10.83 34.65 -49.85
N SER A 156 11.89 33.89 -49.60
CA SER A 156 11.86 32.44 -49.79
C SER A 156 10.76 31.83 -48.89
N ASP A 157 9.99 30.89 -49.42
CA ASP A 157 8.97 30.14 -48.67
C ASP A 157 9.52 29.48 -47.38
N ALA A 158 10.85 29.36 -47.27
CA ALA A 158 11.54 28.92 -46.06
C ALA A 158 11.41 29.94 -44.91
N SER A 159 11.41 31.25 -45.20
CA SER A 159 11.26 32.32 -44.21
C SER A 159 9.84 32.37 -43.63
N SER A 160 8.80 32.27 -44.47
CA SER A 160 7.40 32.26 -44.00
C SER A 160 7.07 31.02 -43.16
N LYS A 161 7.65 29.86 -43.50
CA LYS A 161 7.56 28.62 -42.69
C LYS A 161 8.31 28.76 -41.36
N ALA A 162 9.51 29.37 -41.36
CA ALA A 162 10.26 29.62 -40.14
C ALA A 162 9.51 30.58 -39.19
N THR A 163 8.90 31.65 -39.70
CA THR A 163 8.08 32.57 -38.91
C THR A 163 6.85 31.86 -38.32
N LYS A 164 6.18 30.97 -39.07
CA LYS A 164 5.07 30.15 -38.54
C LYS A 164 5.52 29.18 -37.46
N VAL A 165 6.69 28.56 -37.61
CA VAL A 165 7.28 27.68 -36.59
C VAL A 165 7.61 28.47 -35.33
N VAL A 166 8.26 29.62 -35.45
CA VAL A 166 8.58 30.51 -34.31
C VAL A 166 7.30 30.97 -33.60
N LYS A 167 6.26 31.36 -34.34
CA LYS A 167 4.93 31.68 -33.78
C LYS A 167 4.32 30.47 -33.05
N SER A 168 4.49 29.25 -33.55
CA SER A 168 3.98 28.03 -32.88
C SER A 168 4.74 27.64 -31.61
N LEU A 169 6.03 27.96 -31.51
CA LEU A 169 6.84 27.72 -30.29
C LEU A 169 6.32 28.55 -29.10
N ARG A 170 5.55 29.62 -29.33
CA ARG A 170 4.86 30.40 -28.28
C ARG A 170 3.90 29.55 -27.46
N LEU A 171 3.25 28.55 -28.07
CA LEU A 171 2.31 27.65 -27.37
C LEU A 171 3.01 26.76 -26.34
N ILE A 172 4.32 26.54 -26.44
CA ILE A 172 5.09 25.78 -25.44
C ILE A 172 5.07 26.51 -24.08
N ARG A 173 4.86 27.83 -24.06
CA ARG A 173 4.70 28.64 -22.84
C ARG A 173 3.45 28.26 -22.04
N LEU A 174 2.44 27.63 -22.65
CA LEU A 174 1.24 27.11 -21.96
C LEU A 174 1.59 26.13 -20.84
N ILE A 175 2.74 25.46 -20.94
CA ILE A 175 3.19 24.50 -19.92
C ILE A 175 3.43 25.15 -18.55
N ARG A 176 3.74 26.46 -18.52
CA ARG A 176 3.90 27.21 -17.28
C ARG A 176 2.57 27.41 -16.55
N ILE A 177 1.43 27.38 -17.26
CA ILE A 177 0.09 27.40 -16.65
C ILE A 177 -0.21 26.08 -15.90
N ILE A 178 0.44 24.97 -16.27
CA ILE A 178 0.31 23.69 -15.54
C ILE A 178 0.93 23.79 -14.14
N LYS A 179 1.96 24.62 -13.92
CA LYS A 179 2.48 24.88 -12.57
C LYS A 179 1.47 25.62 -11.69
N LEU A 180 0.74 26.56 -12.28
CA LEU A 180 -0.39 27.26 -11.65
C LEU A 180 -1.50 26.26 -11.24
N TYR A 181 -1.81 25.30 -12.11
CA TYR A 181 -2.69 24.18 -11.81
C TYR A 181 -2.17 23.33 -10.65
N LYS A 182 -0.88 22.92 -10.69
CA LYS A 182 -0.26 22.19 -9.58
C LYS A 182 -0.34 22.97 -8.27
N TYR A 183 -0.17 24.29 -8.29
CA TYR A 183 -0.34 25.12 -7.10
C TYR A 183 -1.79 25.19 -6.61
N ALA A 184 -2.76 25.39 -7.50
CA ALA A 184 -4.18 25.42 -7.14
C ALA A 184 -4.63 24.08 -6.53
N VAL A 185 -4.24 22.96 -7.13
CA VAL A 185 -4.54 21.61 -6.63
C VAL A 185 -3.76 21.31 -5.34
N LYS A 186 -2.46 21.66 -5.27
CA LYS A 186 -1.63 21.48 -4.07
C LYS A 186 -2.16 22.32 -2.90
N SER A 187 -2.68 23.52 -3.14
CA SER A 187 -3.27 24.36 -2.09
C SER A 187 -4.55 23.74 -1.51
N ASN A 188 -5.37 23.11 -2.34
CA ASN A 188 -6.55 22.38 -1.87
C ASN A 188 -6.15 21.12 -1.10
N ALA A 189 -5.18 20.36 -1.62
CA ALA A 189 -4.65 19.17 -0.96
C ALA A 189 -3.93 19.48 0.36
N GLU A 190 -3.16 20.57 0.45
CA GLU A 190 -2.49 21.01 1.69
C GLU A 190 -3.49 21.48 2.76
N VAL A 191 -4.60 22.12 2.35
CA VAL A 191 -5.69 22.48 3.27
C VAL A 191 -6.40 21.23 3.80
N GLU A 192 -6.59 20.22 2.95
CA GLU A 192 -7.19 18.94 3.34
C GLU A 192 -6.26 18.10 4.21
N GLU A 193 -4.96 18.06 3.88
CA GLU A 193 -3.92 17.40 4.65
C GLU A 193 -3.67 18.10 5.99
N ALA A 194 -3.77 19.43 6.06
CA ALA A 194 -3.69 20.18 7.31
C ALA A 194 -4.86 19.84 8.25
N LYS A 195 -6.08 19.70 7.73
CA LYS A 195 -7.25 19.23 8.49
C LYS A 195 -7.05 17.81 9.00
N LEU A 196 -6.51 16.92 8.17
CA LEU A 196 -6.21 15.54 8.54
C LEU A 196 -5.10 15.46 9.60
N ARG A 197 -4.05 16.28 9.48
CA ARG A 197 -2.95 16.40 10.46
C ARG A 197 -3.44 16.92 11.81
N GLU A 198 -4.42 17.81 11.82
CA GLU A 198 -5.05 18.32 13.04
C GLU A 198 -5.83 17.22 13.76
N GLN A 199 -6.51 16.34 13.02
CA GLN A 199 -7.14 15.13 13.57
C GLN A 199 -6.13 14.09 14.04
N GLN A 200 -5.00 13.89 13.34
CA GLN A 200 -4.00 12.88 13.69
C GLN A 200 -3.16 13.25 14.92
N LYS A 201 -2.92 14.54 15.17
CA LYS A 201 -2.20 15.01 16.37
C LYS A 201 -2.90 14.68 17.69
N LEU A 202 -4.18 14.30 17.66
CA LEU A 202 -4.94 13.86 18.82
C LEU A 202 -4.66 12.38 19.22
N SER A 203 -4.00 11.58 18.36
CA SER A 203 -3.62 10.19 18.67
C SER A 203 -2.12 10.06 18.94
N GLN A 204 -1.75 9.53 20.10
CA GLN A 204 -0.38 9.54 20.62
C GLN A 204 0.58 8.53 19.92
N ASN A 205 1.86 8.93 19.91
CA ASN A 205 3.14 8.21 19.67
C ASN A 205 3.92 8.66 18.41
N ALA A 206 5.05 9.34 18.64
CA ALA A 206 5.93 9.92 17.62
C ALA A 206 6.57 8.87 16.68
N GLN A 207 6.77 7.63 17.16
CA GLN A 207 7.28 6.52 16.35
C GLN A 207 6.22 5.92 15.43
N GLN A 208 4.97 5.79 15.89
CA GLN A 208 3.84 5.39 15.02
C GLN A 208 3.54 6.45 13.96
N ALA A 209 3.76 7.73 14.26
CA ALA A 209 3.59 8.83 13.31
C ALA A 209 4.64 8.81 12.18
N ALA A 210 5.89 8.44 12.49
CA ALA A 210 6.96 8.31 11.49
C ALA A 210 6.75 7.10 10.56
N LEU A 211 6.34 5.95 11.11
CA LEU A 211 6.04 4.74 10.33
C LEU A 211 4.77 4.89 9.47
N LYS A 212 3.72 5.55 10.00
CA LYS A 212 2.52 5.91 9.23
C LYS A 212 2.84 6.78 8.01
N ARG A 213 3.93 7.55 8.08
CA ARG A 213 4.44 8.46 7.04
C ARG A 213 5.11 7.74 5.88
N GLU A 214 5.79 6.61 6.11
CA GLU A 214 6.44 5.84 5.04
C GLU A 214 5.44 4.99 4.25
N MET A 215 4.42 4.44 4.91
CA MET A 215 3.31 3.72 4.26
C MET A 215 2.19 4.66 3.80
N GLU A 216 2.47 5.89 3.37
CA GLU A 216 1.43 6.79 2.85
C GLU A 216 1.05 6.41 1.40
N PRO A 217 -0.17 5.90 1.16
CA PRO A 217 -0.64 5.51 -0.18
C PRO A 217 -0.65 6.69 -1.16
N SER A 218 -0.74 7.91 -0.64
CA SER A 218 -0.65 9.16 -1.39
C SER A 218 0.64 9.31 -2.19
N ARG A 219 1.80 8.86 -1.67
CA ARG A 219 3.09 9.07 -2.37
C ARG A 219 3.22 8.22 -3.64
N LEU A 220 2.79 6.96 -3.59
CA LEU A 220 2.83 6.06 -4.74
C LEU A 220 1.79 6.48 -5.79
N GLY A 221 0.58 6.82 -5.36
CA GLY A 221 -0.48 7.36 -6.23
C GLY A 221 -0.05 8.67 -6.91
N LYS A 222 0.58 9.58 -6.16
CA LYS A 222 1.12 10.84 -6.66
C LYS A 222 2.26 10.64 -7.66
N ALA A 223 3.16 9.70 -7.41
CA ALA A 223 4.24 9.37 -8.35
C ALA A 223 3.68 8.81 -9.68
N LEU A 224 2.68 7.93 -9.62
CA LEU A 224 2.00 7.41 -10.82
C LEU A 224 1.26 8.52 -11.58
N SER A 225 0.54 9.41 -10.89
CA SER A 225 -0.08 10.61 -11.48
C SER A 225 0.96 11.51 -12.16
N ASP A 226 2.11 11.75 -11.53
CA ASP A 226 3.18 12.58 -12.09
C ASP A 226 3.83 11.96 -13.34
N THR A 227 3.87 10.62 -13.47
CA THR A 227 4.42 9.96 -14.67
C THR A 227 3.45 9.99 -15.85
N THR A 228 2.15 9.89 -15.61
CA THR A 228 1.12 9.91 -16.66
C THR A 228 0.90 11.32 -17.17
N THR A 229 0.80 12.31 -16.28
CA THR A 229 0.76 13.75 -16.65
C THR A 229 1.96 14.13 -17.51
N ARG A 230 3.17 13.66 -17.18
CA ARG A 230 4.37 13.82 -18.02
C ARG A 230 4.19 13.30 -19.44
N ARG A 231 3.63 12.09 -19.61
CA ARG A 231 3.40 11.48 -20.94
C ARG A 231 2.35 12.25 -21.75
N VAL A 232 1.28 12.71 -21.10
CA VAL A 232 0.24 13.53 -21.74
C VAL A 232 0.81 14.85 -22.23
N ILE A 233 1.60 15.53 -21.39
CA ILE A 233 2.28 16.79 -21.74
C ILE A 233 3.18 16.60 -22.95
N ILE A 234 3.99 15.54 -22.99
CA ILE A 234 4.85 15.22 -24.14
C ILE A 234 4.02 15.00 -25.41
N GLY A 235 2.89 14.28 -25.30
CA GLY A 235 1.99 14.03 -26.43
C GLY A 235 1.36 15.31 -26.98
N VAL A 236 0.85 16.19 -26.11
CA VAL A 236 0.25 17.46 -26.53
C VAL A 236 1.29 18.40 -27.13
N LEU A 237 2.47 18.53 -26.51
CA LEU A 237 3.57 19.34 -27.07
C LEU A 237 4.03 18.82 -28.43
N GLY A 238 4.16 17.49 -28.57
CA GLY A 238 4.52 16.86 -29.83
C GLY A 238 3.48 17.17 -30.91
N MET A 239 2.19 17.05 -30.59
CA MET A 239 1.10 17.42 -31.50
C MET A 239 1.18 18.90 -31.90
N LEU A 240 1.32 19.82 -30.94
CA LEU A 240 1.37 21.27 -31.19
C LEU A 240 2.61 21.70 -31.99
N MET A 241 3.73 20.97 -31.89
CA MET A 241 4.93 21.25 -32.68
C MET A 241 4.84 20.68 -34.10
N ILE A 242 4.19 19.52 -34.28
CA ILE A 242 4.10 18.83 -35.57
C ILE A 242 2.96 19.41 -36.44
N LEU A 243 1.83 19.78 -35.85
CA LEU A 243 0.66 20.25 -36.62
C LEU A 243 0.95 21.47 -37.51
N PRO A 244 1.62 22.54 -37.02
CA PRO A 244 1.96 23.71 -37.83
C PRO A 244 2.89 23.35 -39.01
N LEU A 245 3.80 22.40 -38.82
CA LEU A 245 4.68 21.90 -39.88
C LEU A 245 3.92 21.13 -40.97
N LEU A 246 2.73 20.61 -40.64
CA LEU A 246 1.84 19.91 -41.57
C LEU A 246 0.78 20.84 -42.18
N THR A 247 0.68 22.10 -41.73
CA THR A 247 -0.27 23.06 -42.32
C THR A 247 0.16 23.47 -43.73
N TYR A 248 -0.78 23.38 -44.67
CA TYR A 248 -0.59 23.86 -46.04
C TYR A 248 -0.60 25.39 -46.05
N SER A 249 0.30 25.99 -46.84
CA SER A 249 0.33 27.44 -47.07
C SER A 249 0.18 27.72 -48.55
N ASP A 250 -0.89 28.42 -48.91
CA ASP A 250 -1.06 28.98 -50.25
C ASP A 250 -0.17 30.21 -50.43
N SER A 251 0.48 30.33 -51.59
CA SER A 251 1.26 31.50 -51.99
C SER A 251 0.45 32.28 -53.04
N ASP A 252 0.11 33.53 -52.74
CA ASP A 252 -0.61 34.40 -53.68
C ASP A 252 0.37 35.18 -54.57
N PHE A 253 0.38 34.85 -55.86
CA PHE A 253 1.23 35.50 -56.87
C PHE A 253 0.51 36.62 -57.63
N SER A 254 -0.73 36.95 -57.27
CA SER A 254 -1.57 37.96 -57.95
C SER A 254 -0.90 39.33 -57.99
N SER A 255 -0.36 39.79 -56.86
CA SER A 255 0.29 41.09 -56.74
C SER A 255 1.62 41.17 -57.51
N GLU A 256 2.42 40.10 -57.49
CA GLU A 256 3.65 40.01 -58.29
C GLU A 256 3.33 40.02 -59.81
N TYR A 257 2.31 39.28 -60.21
CA TYR A 257 1.83 39.28 -61.60
C TYR A 257 1.35 40.67 -62.04
N GLY A 258 0.59 41.35 -61.18
CA GLY A 258 0.14 42.73 -61.42
C GLY A 258 1.30 43.72 -61.53
N LEU A 259 2.31 43.59 -60.66
CA LEU A 259 3.52 44.42 -60.71
C LEU A 259 4.32 44.18 -61.99
N ARG A 260 4.42 42.93 -62.43
CA ARG A 260 4.98 42.57 -63.74
C ARG A 260 4.20 43.19 -64.89
N LYS A 261 2.87 43.20 -64.83
CA LYS A 261 1.99 43.83 -65.82
C LYS A 261 2.34 45.32 -65.92
N LEU A 262 2.37 46.02 -64.79
CA LEU A 262 2.73 47.44 -64.72
C LEU A 262 4.13 47.73 -65.27
N PHE A 263 5.13 46.91 -64.93
CA PHE A 263 6.49 47.06 -65.43
C PHE A 263 6.56 47.09 -66.96
N TRP A 264 5.89 46.15 -67.63
CA TRP A 264 5.97 46.06 -69.09
C TRP A 264 5.11 47.12 -69.81
N TYR A 265 3.92 47.45 -69.30
CA TYR A 265 3.06 48.48 -69.91
C TYR A 265 3.59 49.90 -69.70
N GLY A 266 4.15 50.20 -68.53
CA GLY A 266 4.74 51.52 -68.22
C GLY A 266 5.93 51.85 -69.11
N ARG A 267 6.73 50.83 -69.49
CA ARG A 267 7.84 50.98 -70.43
C ARG A 267 7.42 51.19 -71.88
N SER A 268 6.15 51.04 -72.24
CA SER A 268 5.75 51.10 -73.66
C SER A 268 5.96 52.46 -74.34
N ASN A 269 6.10 53.56 -73.58
CA ASN A 269 6.44 54.90 -74.11
C ASN A 269 7.95 55.21 -74.07
N CYS A 270 8.83 54.23 -73.79
CA CYS A 270 10.24 54.51 -73.62
C CYS A 270 10.96 54.84 -74.94
N ALA A 271 11.80 55.89 -74.88
CA ALA A 271 12.64 56.30 -76.00
C ALA A 271 13.95 55.48 -75.98
N ASN A 272 14.42 55.03 -77.15
CA ASN A 272 15.68 54.28 -77.27
C ASN A 272 16.85 55.09 -76.69
N GLN A 273 17.29 54.72 -75.49
CA GLN A 273 18.58 55.15 -74.94
C GLN A 273 19.60 54.03 -75.19
N GLN A 274 20.71 54.37 -75.85
CA GLN A 274 21.80 53.42 -76.10
C GLN A 274 22.45 53.01 -74.77
N GLY A 275 22.33 51.73 -74.40
CA GLY A 275 23.15 51.11 -73.35
C GLY A 275 22.41 50.36 -72.23
N ASN A 276 21.10 50.55 -72.07
CA ASN A 276 20.30 49.85 -71.06
C ASN A 276 19.19 49.03 -71.74
N PHE A 277 18.85 47.87 -71.16
CA PHE A 277 17.77 46.94 -71.55
C PHE A 277 16.78 47.50 -72.59
N GLU A 278 16.86 47.05 -73.85
CA GLU A 278 16.21 47.67 -75.02
C GLU A 278 14.68 47.85 -74.91
N CYS A 279 14.19 49.03 -75.33
CA CYS A 279 12.78 49.34 -75.60
C CYS A 279 12.31 48.63 -76.88
N GLN A 280 12.16 47.31 -76.85
CA GLN A 280 12.05 46.54 -78.10
C GLN A 280 10.75 46.71 -78.90
N ARG A 281 9.73 47.42 -78.39
CA ARG A 281 8.43 47.50 -79.07
C ARG A 281 7.76 48.86 -78.83
N GLY A 282 7.17 49.44 -79.88
CA GLY A 282 6.60 50.80 -79.88
C GLY A 282 5.42 51.00 -78.91
N LYS A 283 4.82 52.21 -78.90
CA LYS A 283 3.72 52.57 -77.99
C LYS A 283 2.55 51.58 -78.08
N TRP A 284 2.34 50.81 -77.03
CA TRP A 284 1.33 49.74 -76.95
C TRP A 284 0.05 50.13 -76.23
N ILE A 285 0.12 51.16 -75.41
CA ILE A 285 -1.01 51.68 -74.64
C ILE A 285 -1.09 53.19 -74.81
N THR A 286 -2.28 53.74 -74.61
CA THR A 286 -2.51 55.17 -74.50
C THR A 286 -2.31 55.63 -73.06
N GLN A 287 -2.16 56.94 -72.84
CA GLN A 287 -2.11 57.52 -71.49
C GLN A 287 -3.34 57.11 -70.65
N ASP A 288 -4.55 57.19 -71.23
CA ASP A 288 -5.78 56.79 -70.54
C ASP A 288 -5.79 55.29 -70.19
N GLY A 289 -5.17 54.44 -71.03
CA GLY A 289 -5.04 53.02 -70.75
C GLY A 289 -4.02 52.73 -69.64
N TRP A 290 -2.93 53.51 -69.55
CA TRP A 290 -1.96 53.41 -68.45
C TRP A 290 -2.61 53.73 -67.10
N GLU A 291 -3.38 54.81 -67.03
CA GLU A 291 -4.13 55.20 -65.84
C GLU A 291 -5.15 54.12 -65.42
N GLU A 292 -5.78 53.44 -66.39
CA GLU A 292 -6.72 52.36 -66.09
C GLU A 292 -6.05 51.11 -65.53
N ILE A 293 -4.86 50.72 -66.04
CA ILE A 293 -4.12 49.58 -65.50
C ILE A 293 -3.61 49.88 -64.09
N LEU A 294 -3.20 51.12 -63.81
CA LEU A 294 -2.86 51.56 -62.46
C LEU A 294 -4.07 51.44 -61.51
N ARG A 295 -5.25 51.92 -61.94
CA ARG A 295 -6.50 51.75 -61.18
C ARG A 295 -6.85 50.28 -60.95
N GLU A 296 -6.73 49.44 -61.97
CA GLU A 296 -6.96 47.99 -61.87
C GLU A 296 -6.05 47.35 -60.81
N PHE A 297 -4.77 47.71 -60.77
CA PHE A 297 -3.81 47.22 -59.77
C PHE A 297 -4.16 47.68 -58.34
N ILE A 298 -4.57 48.95 -58.18
CA ILE A 298 -4.99 49.51 -56.89
C ILE A 298 -6.29 48.85 -56.39
N VAL A 299 -7.27 48.66 -57.28
CA VAL A 299 -8.54 47.97 -56.95
C VAL A 299 -8.29 46.51 -56.59
N ALA A 300 -7.46 45.81 -57.38
CA ALA A 300 -7.11 44.42 -57.12
C ALA A 300 -6.43 44.24 -55.77
N ALA A 301 -5.68 45.24 -55.30
CA ALA A 301 -5.11 45.25 -53.96
C ALA A 301 -6.15 45.43 -52.85
N ARG A 302 -7.19 46.26 -53.05
CA ARG A 302 -8.26 46.52 -52.06
C ARG A 302 -9.27 45.38 -51.95
N GLY A 303 -9.52 44.64 -53.03
CA GLY A 303 -10.54 43.59 -53.11
C GLY A 303 -11.91 44.11 -53.57
N VAL A 304 -12.91 43.21 -53.64
CA VAL A 304 -14.31 43.53 -54.01
C VAL A 304 -15.12 43.79 -52.75
N GLU A 305 -16.15 44.65 -52.79
CA GLU A 305 -16.99 45.05 -51.63
C GLU A 305 -17.54 43.89 -50.77
N THR A 306 -17.62 42.66 -51.28
CA THR A 306 -18.10 41.49 -50.53
C THR A 306 -17.00 40.70 -49.80
N ASP A 307 -15.74 40.88 -50.19
CA ASP A 307 -14.54 40.26 -49.60
C ASP A 307 -13.43 41.33 -49.59
N GLU A 308 -13.43 42.18 -48.55
CA GLU A 308 -12.35 43.12 -48.33
C GLU A 308 -11.07 42.34 -48.02
N LEU A 309 -10.16 42.22 -48.99
CA LEU A 309 -8.82 41.68 -48.79
C LEU A 309 -8.01 42.52 -47.77
N GLY A 310 -8.48 43.74 -47.48
CA GLY A 310 -7.95 44.60 -46.42
C GLY A 310 -6.54 45.12 -46.69
N ARG A 311 -6.02 44.94 -47.92
CA ARG A 311 -4.71 45.45 -48.33
C ARG A 311 -4.86 46.79 -49.05
N THR A 312 -3.99 47.74 -48.74
CA THR A 312 -3.96 49.04 -49.45
C THR A 312 -2.55 49.32 -49.96
N LEU A 313 -2.44 49.83 -51.19
CA LEU A 313 -1.15 50.19 -51.77
C LEU A 313 -0.62 51.45 -51.07
N LEU A 314 0.62 51.40 -50.58
CA LEU A 314 1.30 52.50 -49.87
C LEU A 314 2.36 53.19 -50.76
N TRP A 315 3.07 52.41 -51.57
CA TRP A 315 4.16 52.89 -52.40
C TRP A 315 4.27 52.06 -53.68
N LEU A 316 4.55 52.73 -54.79
CA LEU A 316 4.71 52.11 -56.10
C LEU A 316 5.88 52.73 -56.85
N TYR A 317 6.89 51.93 -57.14
CA TYR A 317 8.05 52.30 -57.95
C TYR A 317 8.09 51.44 -59.21
N VAL A 318 7.67 52.03 -60.32
CA VAL A 318 7.51 51.35 -61.62
C VAL A 318 7.95 52.29 -62.76
N PRO A 319 8.18 51.77 -63.97
CA PRO A 319 8.33 52.59 -65.16
C PRO A 319 7.06 53.42 -65.39
N ASP A 320 7.16 54.76 -65.43
CA ASP A 320 5.99 55.62 -65.67
C ASP A 320 5.87 55.99 -67.15
N PHE A 321 4.73 55.62 -67.75
CA PHE A 321 4.42 55.95 -69.14
C PHE A 321 4.45 57.46 -69.41
N SER A 322 4.03 58.27 -68.42
CA SER A 322 3.96 59.74 -68.52
C SER A 322 5.36 60.38 -68.56
N LYS A 323 6.32 59.76 -67.87
CA LYS A 323 7.74 60.16 -67.80
C LYS A 323 8.60 59.36 -68.80
N ASN A 324 8.11 59.16 -70.03
CA ASN A 324 8.82 58.43 -71.10
C ASN A 324 9.32 57.02 -70.68
N GLY A 325 8.56 56.30 -69.84
CA GLY A 325 8.87 54.94 -69.42
C GLY A 325 10.13 54.79 -68.55
N SER A 326 10.64 55.86 -67.93
CA SER A 326 11.69 55.78 -66.91
C SER A 326 11.14 55.28 -65.58
N MET A 327 11.96 54.59 -64.79
CA MET A 327 11.60 54.21 -63.42
C MET A 327 11.35 55.47 -62.58
N SER A 328 10.20 55.55 -61.94
CA SER A 328 9.88 56.64 -61.01
C SER A 328 8.82 56.21 -60.00
N GLU A 329 8.71 56.97 -58.92
CA GLU A 329 7.57 56.87 -58.01
C GLU A 329 6.31 57.45 -58.68
N ILE A 330 5.17 56.84 -58.39
CA ILE A 330 3.85 57.29 -58.82
C ILE A 330 3.23 58.05 -57.66
N ASP A 331 3.20 59.39 -57.77
CA ASP A 331 2.75 60.26 -56.69
C ASP A 331 1.23 60.14 -56.43
N SER A 332 0.42 60.13 -57.49
CA SER A 332 -1.04 59.97 -57.41
C SER A 332 -1.67 59.45 -58.70
N VAL A 333 -2.87 58.88 -58.58
CA VAL A 333 -3.70 58.40 -59.70
C VAL A 333 -5.06 59.09 -59.61
N VAL A 334 -5.52 59.72 -60.69
CA VAL A 334 -6.81 60.41 -60.76
C VAL A 334 -7.98 59.46 -61.01
N ASP A 335 -9.19 59.86 -60.61
CA ASP A 335 -10.40 59.09 -60.85
C ASP A 335 -10.84 59.08 -62.34
N LYS A 336 -11.53 58.01 -62.74
CA LYS A 336 -12.02 57.77 -64.10
C LYS A 336 -13.18 58.70 -64.48
N GLN A 337 -14.08 59.00 -63.54
CA GLN A 337 -15.27 59.82 -63.81
C GLN A 337 -14.99 61.30 -63.55
N ASN A 338 -14.24 61.62 -62.49
CA ASN A 338 -13.88 62.98 -62.14
C ASN A 338 -12.35 63.17 -62.09
N ARG A 339 -11.74 63.68 -63.16
CA ARG A 339 -10.28 63.91 -63.28
C ARG A 339 -9.70 64.94 -62.27
N THR A 340 -10.55 65.55 -61.45
CA THR A 340 -10.14 66.46 -60.37
C THR A 340 -10.05 65.79 -59.00
N GLU A 341 -10.58 64.58 -58.86
CA GLU A 341 -10.49 63.77 -57.64
C GLU A 341 -9.35 62.77 -57.75
N ILE A 342 -8.59 62.65 -56.65
CA ILE A 342 -7.50 61.69 -56.53
C ILE A 342 -8.09 60.35 -56.08
N TYR A 343 -7.90 59.31 -56.89
CA TYR A 343 -8.33 57.95 -56.61
C TYR A 343 -7.40 57.23 -55.62
N TRP A 344 -6.10 57.51 -55.74
CA TRP A 344 -5.05 57.01 -54.87
C TRP A 344 -3.87 57.98 -54.84
N GLU A 345 -3.23 58.11 -53.69
CA GLU A 345 -2.03 58.91 -53.47
C GLU A 345 -1.03 58.08 -52.67
N GLN A 346 0.26 58.28 -52.95
CA GLN A 346 1.34 57.66 -52.21
C GLN A 346 1.35 58.16 -50.76
N ASP A 347 1.66 57.28 -49.81
CA ASP A 347 1.75 57.65 -48.39
C ASP A 347 3.05 58.41 -48.11
N ASP A 348 2.97 59.61 -47.55
CA ASP A 348 4.14 60.47 -47.30
C ASP A 348 5.14 59.91 -46.28
N LEU A 349 4.69 59.06 -45.35
CA LEU A 349 5.50 58.58 -44.21
C LEU A 349 6.00 57.14 -44.41
N CYS A 350 5.24 56.32 -45.13
CA CYS A 350 5.50 54.88 -45.32
C CYS A 350 5.96 54.52 -46.75
N SER A 351 6.39 55.51 -47.54
CA SER A 351 6.91 55.32 -48.90
C SER A 351 8.43 55.45 -49.02
N GLY A 352 8.98 55.03 -50.16
CA GLY A 352 10.42 55.04 -50.43
C GLY A 352 11.15 53.74 -50.07
N PHE A 353 12.47 53.72 -50.33
CA PHE A 353 13.32 52.53 -50.22
C PHE A 353 13.63 52.11 -48.77
N ILE A 354 13.78 53.06 -47.85
CA ILE A 354 14.10 52.81 -46.43
C ILE A 354 13.05 53.50 -45.56
N VAL A 355 12.15 52.71 -44.96
CA VAL A 355 11.02 53.17 -44.12
C VAL A 355 11.32 53.01 -42.63
N SER A 356 12.28 52.16 -42.25
CA SER A 356 12.70 52.01 -40.84
C SER A 356 13.20 53.31 -40.20
N SER A 357 13.70 54.25 -41.00
CA SER A 357 14.23 55.55 -40.56
C SER A 357 13.21 56.70 -40.58
N THR A 358 12.01 56.50 -41.14
CA THR A 358 10.93 57.49 -41.18
C THR A 358 9.90 57.26 -40.06
N ASN A 359 9.16 58.31 -39.67
CA ASN A 359 8.06 58.24 -38.68
C ASN A 359 6.80 57.56 -39.27
N CYS A 360 6.96 56.43 -39.97
CA CYS A 360 5.84 55.62 -40.42
C CYS A 360 5.14 54.96 -39.22
N ASN A 361 3.81 55.11 -39.13
CA ASN A 361 2.97 54.59 -38.05
C ASN A 361 2.78 53.06 -38.10
N LEU A 362 3.10 52.43 -39.24
CA LEU A 362 2.98 50.99 -39.47
C LEU A 362 4.27 50.26 -39.09
N ARG A 363 4.12 49.04 -38.57
CA ARG A 363 5.25 48.16 -38.24
C ARG A 363 5.81 47.51 -39.50
N SER A 364 7.08 47.12 -39.49
CA SER A 364 7.72 46.40 -40.62
C SER A 364 7.00 45.09 -40.97
N ASN A 365 6.34 44.45 -39.99
CA ASN A 365 5.53 43.23 -40.18
C ASN A 365 4.08 43.51 -40.63
N GLU A 366 3.66 44.78 -40.68
CA GLU A 366 2.36 45.24 -41.19
C GLU A 366 2.48 45.81 -42.61
N MET A 367 3.68 45.75 -43.19
CA MET A 367 3.99 46.17 -44.54
C MET A 367 4.54 45.00 -45.34
N GLU A 368 3.95 44.74 -46.50
CA GLU A 368 4.40 43.71 -47.43
C GLU A 368 5.07 44.39 -48.62
N LEU A 369 6.37 44.13 -48.83
CA LEU A 369 7.11 44.62 -49.97
C LEU A 369 7.24 43.51 -51.02
N ILE A 370 6.73 43.78 -52.22
CA ILE A 370 6.83 42.88 -53.37
C ILE A 370 7.75 43.54 -54.40
N SER A 371 8.70 42.76 -54.91
CA SER A 371 9.62 43.21 -55.96
C SER A 371 9.53 42.33 -57.19
N TYR A 372 9.53 42.94 -58.38
CA TYR A 372 9.60 42.23 -59.65
C TYR A 372 10.88 42.60 -60.41
N ASN A 373 11.64 41.58 -60.80
CA ASN A 373 12.84 41.72 -61.63
C ASN A 373 12.67 40.91 -62.93
N PRO A 374 12.91 41.50 -64.11
CA PRO A 374 12.85 40.76 -65.38
C PRO A 374 13.82 39.56 -65.40
N ILE A 375 13.36 38.43 -65.93
CA ILE A 375 14.16 37.17 -66.03
C ILE A 375 15.48 37.40 -66.79
N GLN A 376 15.45 38.28 -67.78
CA GLN A 376 16.62 38.65 -68.57
C GLN A 376 17.70 39.39 -67.77
N CYS A 377 17.33 40.02 -66.66
CA CYS A 377 18.24 40.68 -65.73
C CYS A 377 18.80 39.72 -64.66
N MET A 378 18.18 38.55 -64.48
CA MET A 378 18.69 37.50 -63.56
C MET A 378 19.89 36.73 -64.12
N SER A 379 20.09 36.71 -65.44
CA SER A 379 21.19 35.96 -66.08
C SER A 379 22.55 36.69 -66.06
N GLY A 380 22.58 37.96 -65.60
CA GLY A 380 23.80 38.77 -65.51
C GLY A 380 24.41 39.18 -66.86
N GLN A 381 23.74 38.88 -67.98
CA GLN A 381 24.27 39.11 -69.34
C GLN A 381 24.07 40.54 -69.86
N ILE A 382 23.29 41.37 -69.16
CA ILE A 382 22.92 42.74 -69.57
C ILE A 382 23.41 43.73 -68.51
N GLY A 383 24.15 44.77 -68.91
CA GLY A 383 24.61 45.85 -68.02
C GLY A 383 23.46 46.76 -67.53
N ASN A 384 23.64 47.39 -66.37
CA ASN A 384 22.68 48.32 -65.73
C ASN A 384 21.29 47.73 -65.38
N CYS A 385 21.17 46.41 -65.30
CA CYS A 385 19.95 45.73 -64.86
C CYS A 385 19.63 45.89 -63.36
N ALA A 386 20.62 46.29 -62.55
CA ALA A 386 20.41 46.54 -61.12
C ALA A 386 19.35 47.64 -60.89
N GLU A 387 19.25 48.66 -61.74
CA GLU A 387 18.31 49.77 -61.52
C GLU A 387 16.88 49.49 -62.05
N LEU A 388 16.62 48.30 -62.61
CA LEU A 388 15.37 47.94 -63.30
C LEU A 388 14.49 46.96 -62.50
N VAL A 389 14.36 47.19 -61.20
CA VAL A 389 13.49 46.41 -60.31
C VAL A 389 12.26 47.25 -59.94
N ALA A 390 11.07 46.70 -60.20
CA ALA A 390 9.82 47.32 -59.75
C ALA A 390 9.51 46.93 -58.31
N TYR A 391 8.99 47.87 -57.54
CA TYR A 391 8.59 47.66 -56.15
C TYR A 391 7.15 48.11 -55.92
N ALA A 392 6.41 47.34 -55.13
CA ALA A 392 5.13 47.74 -54.59
C ALA A 392 5.08 47.39 -53.09
N ARG A 393 4.63 48.34 -52.26
CA ARG A 393 4.43 48.14 -50.83
C ARG A 393 2.95 48.20 -50.49
N PHE A 394 2.48 47.20 -49.75
CA PHE A 394 1.10 47.10 -49.30
C PHE A 394 1.01 47.21 -47.79
N ASN A 395 -0.02 47.88 -47.30
CA ASN A 395 -0.47 47.82 -45.92
C ASN A 395 -1.23 46.50 -45.71
N VAL A 396 -0.72 45.66 -44.83
CA VAL A 396 -1.33 44.37 -44.44
C VAL A 396 -1.69 44.35 -42.95
N GLN A 397 -1.87 45.52 -42.33
CA GLN A 397 -2.22 45.66 -40.91
C GLN A 397 -3.50 44.90 -40.56
N PHE A 398 -4.53 44.96 -41.41
CA PHE A 398 -5.78 44.21 -41.18
C PHE A 398 -5.53 42.70 -41.11
N GLN A 399 -4.73 42.16 -42.03
CA GLN A 399 -4.36 40.74 -42.02
C GLN A 399 -3.55 40.38 -40.75
N SER A 400 -2.61 41.23 -40.35
CA SER A 400 -1.82 41.06 -39.12
C SER A 400 -2.71 41.06 -37.85
N GLN A 401 -3.72 41.94 -37.80
CA GLN A 401 -4.69 41.99 -36.70
C GLN A 401 -5.59 40.75 -36.66
N GLN A 402 -6.08 40.27 -37.81
CA GLN A 402 -6.87 39.03 -37.88
C GLN A 402 -6.05 37.80 -37.49
N GLU A 403 -4.79 37.73 -37.92
CA GLU A 403 -3.86 36.68 -37.48
C GLU A 403 -3.65 36.73 -35.96
N ALA A 404 -3.43 37.92 -35.39
CA ALA A 404 -3.27 38.09 -33.95
C ALA A 404 -4.53 37.71 -33.16
N TYR A 405 -5.72 38.08 -33.65
CA TYR A 405 -7.00 37.69 -33.06
C TYR A 405 -7.19 36.16 -33.07
N LEU A 406 -6.95 35.49 -34.20
CA LEU A 406 -7.08 34.04 -34.31
C LEU A 406 -6.05 33.30 -33.44
N GLN A 407 -4.83 33.83 -33.32
CA GLN A 407 -3.81 33.27 -32.42
C GLN A 407 -4.18 33.44 -30.95
N PHE A 408 -4.72 34.61 -30.58
CA PHE A 408 -5.26 34.86 -29.25
C PHE A 408 -6.40 33.89 -28.91
N ALA A 409 -7.36 33.72 -29.82
CA ALA A 409 -8.48 32.79 -29.65
C ALA A 409 -8.03 31.32 -29.56
N THR A 410 -7.07 30.91 -30.40
CA THR A 410 -6.49 29.56 -30.38
C THR A 410 -5.77 29.28 -29.06
N THR A 411 -5.07 30.28 -28.53
CA THR A 411 -4.38 30.18 -27.24
C THR A 411 -5.36 30.04 -26.07
N ILE A 412 -6.48 30.78 -26.08
CA ILE A 412 -7.55 30.60 -25.08
C ILE A 412 -8.20 29.22 -25.19
N PHE A 413 -8.51 28.76 -26.39
CA PHE A 413 -9.13 27.47 -26.62
C PHE A 413 -8.24 26.31 -26.16
N THR A 414 -6.94 26.38 -26.47
CA THR A 414 -5.96 25.38 -26.01
C THR A 414 -5.77 25.42 -24.49
N CYS A 415 -5.76 26.60 -23.84
CA CYS A 415 -5.80 26.71 -22.38
C CYS A 415 -7.01 25.99 -21.78
N PHE A 416 -8.20 26.20 -22.37
CA PHE A 416 -9.45 25.59 -21.89
C PHE A 416 -9.41 24.07 -22.00
N ILE A 417 -9.05 23.51 -23.16
CA ILE A 417 -8.94 22.06 -23.35
C ILE A 417 -7.93 21.44 -22.40
N LEU A 418 -6.74 22.03 -22.25
CA LEU A 418 -5.71 21.52 -21.35
C LEU A 418 -6.17 21.53 -19.88
N THR A 419 -6.90 22.58 -19.48
CA THR A 419 -7.44 22.69 -18.12
C THR A 419 -8.50 21.62 -17.86
N VAL A 420 -9.47 21.45 -18.77
CA VAL A 420 -10.51 20.43 -18.64
C VAL A 420 -9.90 19.03 -18.63
N ALA A 421 -9.00 18.72 -19.57
CA ALA A 421 -8.31 17.44 -19.62
C ALA A 421 -7.54 17.18 -18.32
N SER A 422 -6.79 18.16 -17.81
CA SER A 422 -6.04 18.01 -16.56
C SER A 422 -6.95 17.74 -15.35
N LEU A 423 -8.11 18.42 -15.28
CA LEU A 423 -9.09 18.22 -14.21
C LEU A 423 -9.73 16.83 -14.25
N THR A 424 -10.17 16.37 -15.43
CA THR A 424 -10.77 15.05 -15.58
C THR A 424 -9.76 13.95 -15.28
N PHE A 425 -8.52 14.07 -15.76
CA PHE A 425 -7.49 13.07 -15.50
C PHE A 425 -7.08 12.99 -14.03
N SER A 426 -7.03 14.12 -13.33
CA SER A 426 -6.70 14.13 -11.90
C SER A 426 -7.77 13.42 -11.09
N ASN A 427 -9.04 13.72 -11.37
CA ASN A 427 -10.18 13.07 -10.72
C ASN A 427 -10.21 11.56 -11.01
N ASP A 428 -10.01 11.16 -12.27
CA ASP A 428 -9.98 9.74 -12.65
C ASP A 428 -8.83 8.99 -11.96
N THR A 429 -7.65 9.61 -11.87
CA THR A 429 -6.49 9.01 -11.17
C THR A 429 -6.79 8.82 -9.69
N GLU A 430 -7.44 9.81 -9.07
CA GLU A 430 -7.81 9.75 -7.65
C GLU A 430 -8.82 8.63 -7.38
N VAL A 431 -9.90 8.57 -8.15
CA VAL A 431 -10.98 7.59 -7.97
C VAL A 431 -10.53 6.16 -8.34
N ILE A 432 -9.82 5.98 -9.45
CA ILE A 432 -9.51 4.65 -9.99
C ILE A 432 -8.27 4.04 -9.31
N VAL A 433 -7.29 4.85 -8.93
CA VAL A 433 -5.99 4.35 -8.46
C VAL A 433 -5.74 4.68 -6.99
N ILE A 434 -5.90 5.94 -6.58
CA ILE A 434 -5.48 6.38 -5.24
C ILE A 434 -6.40 5.82 -4.16
N VAL A 435 -7.72 5.94 -4.34
CA VAL A 435 -8.71 5.49 -3.35
C VAL A 435 -8.59 3.98 -3.07
N PRO A 436 -8.56 3.07 -4.07
CA PRO A 436 -8.42 1.63 -3.82
C PRO A 436 -7.10 1.25 -3.15
N ILE A 437 -5.98 1.83 -3.58
CA ILE A 437 -4.66 1.57 -2.95
C ILE A 437 -4.68 2.02 -1.48
N THR A 438 -5.32 3.16 -1.19
CA THR A 438 -5.45 3.68 0.17
C THR A 438 -6.23 2.70 1.05
N LYS A 439 -7.32 2.13 0.55
CA LYS A 439 -8.09 1.09 1.26
C LYS A 439 -7.26 -0.18 1.48
N MET A 440 -6.55 -0.67 0.47
CA MET A 440 -5.70 -1.86 0.58
C MET A 440 -4.59 -1.69 1.62
N VAL A 441 -3.90 -0.56 1.60
CA VAL A 441 -2.88 -0.23 2.62
C VAL A 441 -3.52 -0.06 4.00
N GLY A 442 -4.73 0.48 4.07
CA GLY A 442 -5.51 0.57 5.31
C GLY A 442 -5.76 -0.81 5.93
N ILE A 443 -6.22 -1.78 5.14
CA ILE A 443 -6.45 -3.16 5.60
C ILE A 443 -5.15 -3.78 6.13
N ILE A 444 -4.03 -3.59 5.42
CA ILE A 444 -2.71 -4.10 5.86
C ILE A 444 -2.27 -3.43 7.16
N LYS A 445 -2.51 -2.11 7.33
CA LYS A 445 -2.22 -1.40 8.58
C LYS A 445 -3.07 -1.91 9.73
N THR A 446 -4.37 -2.16 9.53
CA THR A 446 -5.23 -2.73 10.57
C THR A 446 -4.75 -4.12 11.00
N LEU A 447 -4.31 -4.96 10.04
CA LEU A 447 -3.69 -6.26 10.32
C LEU A 447 -2.35 -6.14 11.05
N ALA A 448 -1.59 -5.07 10.79
CA ALA A 448 -0.32 -4.78 11.46
C ALA A 448 -0.52 -4.35 12.92
N ASP A 449 -1.47 -3.44 13.14
CA ASP A 449 -1.73 -2.83 14.46
C ASP A 449 -2.37 -3.84 15.41
N ASP A 450 -3.35 -4.61 14.92
CA ASP A 450 -3.97 -5.71 15.66
C ASP A 450 -4.33 -6.89 14.72
N PRO A 451 -3.46 -7.92 14.64
CA PRO A 451 -3.71 -9.11 13.83
C PRO A 451 -4.90 -9.97 14.29
N LEU A 452 -5.46 -9.72 15.49
CA LEU A 452 -6.64 -10.42 16.01
C LEU A 452 -7.93 -9.64 15.81
N GLN A 453 -7.85 -8.35 15.46
CA GLN A 453 -9.02 -7.59 15.07
C GLN A 453 -9.44 -7.98 13.65
N LYS A 454 -10.69 -8.44 13.49
CA LYS A 454 -11.22 -8.73 12.15
C LYS A 454 -11.29 -7.43 11.35
N PRO A 455 -10.68 -7.35 10.16
CA PRO A 455 -10.81 -6.17 9.32
C PRO A 455 -12.28 -5.94 8.95
N ASP A 456 -12.66 -4.69 8.78
CA ASP A 456 -14.01 -4.36 8.31
C ASP A 456 -14.22 -4.94 6.91
N PRO A 457 -15.37 -5.60 6.66
CA PRO A 457 -15.67 -6.08 5.33
C PRO A 457 -15.73 -4.90 4.36
N PRO A 458 -15.17 -5.03 3.15
CA PRO A 458 -15.22 -3.96 2.17
C PRO A 458 -16.69 -3.63 1.87
N VAL A 459 -17.07 -2.36 2.09
CA VAL A 459 -18.42 -1.87 1.76
C VAL A 459 -18.54 -1.87 0.25
N ILE A 460 -19.16 -2.92 -0.28
CA ILE A 460 -19.55 -3.00 -1.68
C ILE A 460 -20.74 -2.04 -1.81
N GLN A 461 -20.53 -0.89 -2.44
CA GLN A 461 -21.66 -0.17 -3.01
C GLN A 461 -22.22 -1.09 -4.09
N GLU A 462 -23.38 -1.69 -3.83
CA GLU A 462 -24.11 -2.40 -4.88
C GLU A 462 -24.32 -1.39 -6.01
N GLU A 463 -23.64 -1.61 -7.13
CA GLU A 463 -23.79 -0.75 -8.30
C GLU A 463 -25.27 -0.70 -8.69
N ASP A 464 -25.77 0.52 -8.90
CA ASP A 464 -27.00 0.76 -9.64
C ASP A 464 -26.93 -0.07 -10.94
N PRO A 465 -27.92 -0.93 -11.26
CA PRO A 465 -27.85 -1.86 -12.39
C PRO A 465 -27.75 -1.18 -13.78
N ASN A 466 -27.75 0.16 -13.84
CA ASN A 466 -27.59 0.97 -15.03
C ASN A 466 -26.20 1.62 -15.21
N ALA A 467 -25.27 1.47 -14.25
CA ALA A 467 -23.91 1.96 -14.42
C ALA A 467 -23.12 1.02 -15.36
N LYS A 468 -22.60 1.58 -16.46
CA LYS A 468 -21.85 0.80 -17.46
C LYS A 468 -20.62 0.16 -16.83
N ASN A 469 -20.60 -1.17 -16.83
CA ASN A 469 -19.46 -2.08 -16.61
C ASN A 469 -18.09 -1.44 -16.88
N ASP A 470 -17.50 -0.83 -15.87
CA ASP A 470 -16.10 -0.43 -15.93
C ASP A 470 -15.27 -1.61 -15.42
N LYS A 471 -14.77 -2.44 -16.35
CA LYS A 471 -13.96 -3.64 -16.05
C LYS A 471 -12.81 -3.37 -15.08
N ASN A 472 -12.32 -2.13 -14.99
CA ASN A 472 -11.26 -1.73 -14.10
C ASN A 472 -11.71 -1.54 -12.64
N GLN A 473 -12.96 -1.11 -12.40
CA GLN A 473 -13.53 -1.05 -11.04
C GLN A 473 -13.78 -2.45 -10.49
N MET A 474 -14.29 -3.38 -11.31
CA MET A 474 -14.44 -4.78 -10.91
C MET A 474 -13.12 -5.43 -10.45
N ARG A 475 -12.02 -5.22 -11.20
CA ARG A 475 -10.71 -5.78 -10.87
C ARG A 475 -10.13 -5.26 -9.55
N THR A 476 -10.33 -3.99 -9.25
CA THR A 476 -9.85 -3.39 -8.00
C THR A 476 -10.65 -3.89 -6.80
N VAL A 477 -11.97 -4.07 -6.95
CA VAL A 477 -12.84 -4.67 -5.92
C VAL A 477 -12.51 -6.15 -5.68
N GLU A 478 -12.19 -6.92 -6.72
CA GLU A 478 -11.74 -8.32 -6.57
C GLU A 478 -10.41 -8.44 -5.82
N LEU A 479 -9.46 -7.54 -6.09
CA LEU A 479 -8.20 -7.47 -5.34
C LEU A 479 -8.44 -7.12 -3.86
N GLU A 480 -9.33 -6.16 -3.58
CA GLU A 480 -9.70 -5.79 -2.20
C GLU A 480 -10.31 -6.99 -1.45
N LYS A 481 -11.24 -7.71 -2.07
CA LYS A 481 -11.81 -8.96 -1.53
C LYS A 481 -10.74 -10.03 -1.30
N THR A 482 -9.76 -10.13 -2.19
CA THR A 482 -8.69 -11.13 -2.09
C THR A 482 -7.78 -10.81 -0.91
N ILE A 483 -7.37 -9.54 -0.74
CA ILE A 483 -6.56 -9.10 0.39
C ILE A 483 -7.33 -9.27 1.71
N TYR A 484 -8.62 -8.91 1.74
CA TYR A 484 -9.49 -9.15 2.89
C TYR A 484 -9.55 -10.63 3.29
N ARG A 485 -9.75 -11.52 2.32
CA ARG A 485 -9.77 -12.98 2.55
C ARG A 485 -8.42 -13.50 3.01
N ILE A 486 -7.31 -13.03 2.41
CA ILE A 486 -5.96 -13.38 2.84
C ILE A 486 -5.74 -12.94 4.29
N GLY A 487 -6.15 -11.71 4.65
CA GLY A 487 -6.09 -11.21 6.02
C GLY A 487 -6.85 -12.08 7.01
N ASN A 488 -8.10 -12.45 6.69
CA ASN A 488 -8.90 -13.35 7.52
C ASN A 488 -8.27 -14.75 7.63
N LEU A 489 -7.75 -15.30 6.54
CA LEU A 489 -7.08 -16.60 6.54
C LEU A 489 -5.78 -16.57 7.36
N LEU A 490 -4.99 -15.51 7.25
CA LEU A 490 -3.80 -15.28 8.07
C LEU A 490 -4.17 -15.22 9.55
N GLN A 491 -5.17 -14.43 9.92
CA GLN A 491 -5.65 -14.34 11.30
C GLN A 491 -6.12 -15.70 11.84
N MET A 492 -6.87 -16.47 11.06
CA MET A 492 -7.32 -17.82 11.45
C MET A 492 -6.17 -18.82 11.55
N ALA A 493 -5.18 -18.76 10.65
CA ALA A 493 -4.06 -19.70 10.61
C ALA A 493 -3.04 -19.43 11.72
N PHE A 494 -2.77 -18.16 12.01
CA PHE A 494 -1.78 -17.76 12.99
C PHE A 494 -2.36 -17.67 14.41
N GLY A 495 -3.66 -17.41 14.56
CA GLY A 495 -4.31 -17.34 15.88
C GLY A 495 -3.63 -16.34 16.82
N GLN A 496 -3.83 -16.52 18.13
CA GLN A 496 -3.24 -15.64 19.14
C GLN A 496 -1.71 -15.77 19.23
N LEU A 497 -1.19 -16.99 19.06
CA LEU A 497 0.24 -17.30 19.06
C LEU A 497 1.00 -16.62 17.91
N GLY A 498 0.46 -16.66 16.70
CA GLY A 498 1.10 -16.10 15.52
C GLY A 498 0.78 -14.62 15.27
N ALA A 499 -0.24 -14.07 15.94
CA ALA A 499 -0.55 -12.64 15.91
C ALA A 499 0.65 -11.78 16.33
N LEU A 500 1.38 -12.16 17.39
CA LEU A 500 2.59 -11.43 17.82
C LEU A 500 3.67 -11.42 16.74
N ILE A 501 3.85 -12.55 16.06
CA ILE A 501 4.85 -12.74 15.00
C ILE A 501 4.51 -11.87 13.79
N ILE A 502 3.24 -11.83 13.38
CA ILE A 502 2.76 -10.96 12.29
C ILE A 502 2.97 -9.50 12.69
N ARG A 503 2.56 -9.12 13.90
CA ARG A 503 2.64 -7.74 14.37
C ARG A 503 4.06 -7.21 14.32
N GLU A 504 5.01 -7.96 14.86
CA GLU A 504 6.41 -7.55 14.90
C GLU A 504 6.97 -7.40 13.47
N ASN A 505 6.69 -8.35 12.59
CA ASN A 505 7.14 -8.31 11.19
C ASN A 505 6.52 -7.17 10.37
N VAL A 506 5.21 -6.95 10.47
CA VAL A 506 4.55 -5.88 9.72
C VAL A 506 4.91 -4.51 10.28
N SER A 507 5.26 -4.42 11.58
CA SER A 507 5.73 -3.18 12.21
C SER A 507 7.15 -2.76 11.80
N SER A 508 7.99 -3.68 11.33
CA SER A 508 9.38 -3.43 10.92
C SER A 508 9.53 -2.56 9.66
N GLY A 509 8.46 -2.43 8.86
CA GLY A 509 8.34 -1.41 7.80
C GLY A 509 9.22 -1.59 6.56
N ASP A 510 10.09 -2.60 6.52
CA ASP A 510 11.02 -2.84 5.40
C ASP A 510 10.37 -3.58 4.21
N GLY A 511 9.13 -4.05 4.39
CA GLY A 511 8.41 -4.86 3.40
C GLY A 511 8.95 -6.29 3.28
N SER A 512 9.95 -6.67 4.07
CA SER A 512 10.42 -8.05 4.24
C SER A 512 9.70 -8.68 5.42
N LEU A 513 9.06 -9.82 5.20
CA LEU A 513 8.56 -10.62 6.30
C LEU A 513 9.75 -11.42 6.89
N GLU A 514 10.48 -10.85 7.85
CA GLU A 514 11.56 -11.55 8.59
C GLU A 514 10.97 -12.47 9.69
N ILE A 515 10.35 -13.57 9.27
CA ILE A 515 9.51 -14.37 10.18
C ILE A 515 10.34 -15.20 11.19
N MET A 516 11.64 -15.34 10.95
CA MET A 516 12.55 -16.14 11.79
C MET A 516 13.10 -15.32 12.97
N ILE A 517 12.20 -14.76 13.78
CA ILE A 517 12.53 -14.02 15.00
C ILE A 517 12.81 -15.03 16.13
N PRO A 518 13.84 -14.84 16.98
CA PRO A 518 14.05 -15.67 18.15
C PRO A 518 12.83 -15.69 19.07
N GLY A 519 12.40 -16.87 19.51
CA GLY A 519 11.26 -17.00 20.41
C GLY A 519 11.51 -16.42 21.82
N HIS A 520 10.43 -16.07 22.51
CA HIS A 520 10.45 -15.50 23.85
C HIS A 520 10.08 -16.54 24.91
N ARG A 521 10.81 -16.52 26.04
CA ARG A 521 10.47 -17.34 27.20
C ARG A 521 9.33 -16.69 27.98
N ILE A 522 8.25 -17.43 28.21
CA ILE A 522 7.06 -16.99 28.95
C ILE A 522 6.60 -18.05 29.93
N ASN A 523 5.76 -17.69 30.90
CA ASN A 523 5.12 -18.63 31.82
C ASN A 523 3.68 -18.91 31.39
N VAL A 524 3.29 -20.19 31.33
CA VAL A 524 2.00 -20.62 30.76
C VAL A 524 1.40 -21.75 31.59
N ILE A 525 0.07 -21.74 31.73
CA ILE A 525 -0.71 -22.91 32.14
C ILE A 525 -1.10 -23.66 30.88
N PHE A 526 -0.68 -24.91 30.79
CA PHE A 526 -1.08 -25.85 29.74
C PHE A 526 -2.24 -26.70 30.22
N MET A 527 -3.26 -26.82 29.38
CA MET A 527 -4.30 -27.83 29.50
C MET A 527 -4.33 -28.65 28.21
N VAL A 528 -3.90 -29.90 28.35
CA VAL A 528 -4.01 -30.90 27.27
C VAL A 528 -5.33 -31.62 27.47
N ILE A 529 -6.14 -31.65 26.42
CA ILE A 529 -7.47 -32.25 26.42
C ILE A 529 -7.45 -33.38 25.39
N ARG A 530 -7.91 -34.57 25.75
CA ARG A 530 -7.98 -35.69 24.81
C ARG A 530 -9.37 -36.28 24.75
N VAL A 531 -9.79 -36.67 23.55
CA VAL A 531 -11.02 -37.47 23.36
C VAL A 531 -10.70 -38.92 23.67
N ASN A 532 -11.35 -39.48 24.70
CA ASN A 532 -11.16 -40.87 25.07
C ASN A 532 -11.76 -41.80 23.99
N ASP A 533 -11.16 -42.96 23.79
CA ASP A 533 -11.56 -43.96 22.79
C ASP A 533 -11.66 -43.42 21.35
N PHE A 534 -10.88 -42.37 21.03
CA PHE A 534 -11.00 -41.68 19.76
C PHE A 534 -10.79 -42.59 18.55
N VAL A 535 -9.83 -43.51 18.63
CA VAL A 535 -9.55 -44.47 17.55
C VAL A 535 -10.80 -45.31 17.30
N GLU A 536 -11.39 -45.87 18.35
CA GLU A 536 -12.60 -46.68 18.24
C GLU A 536 -13.81 -45.89 17.73
N ILE A 537 -13.97 -44.64 18.15
CA ILE A 537 -15.02 -43.72 17.69
C ILE A 537 -14.82 -43.40 16.20
N SER A 538 -13.60 -43.10 15.78
CA SER A 538 -13.28 -42.72 14.41
C SER A 538 -13.54 -43.86 13.43
N ASP A 539 -13.19 -45.10 13.81
CA ASP A 539 -13.48 -46.30 13.04
C ASP A 539 -14.98 -46.58 12.92
N THR A 540 -15.76 -46.15 13.91
CA THR A 540 -17.21 -46.38 13.93
C THR A 540 -17.96 -45.31 13.15
N LEU A 541 -17.58 -44.03 13.30
CA LEU A 541 -18.26 -42.89 12.70
C LEU A 541 -17.79 -42.59 11.27
N GLN A 542 -16.58 -42.99 10.88
CA GLN A 542 -16.01 -42.80 9.54
C GLN A 542 -16.15 -41.33 9.09
N GLU A 543 -16.93 -41.04 8.04
CA GLU A 543 -17.15 -39.68 7.51
C GLU A 543 -17.74 -38.72 8.56
N ASN A 544 -18.55 -39.23 9.49
CA ASN A 544 -19.18 -38.43 10.54
C ASN A 544 -18.21 -37.99 11.66
N THR A 545 -16.99 -38.52 11.68
CA THR A 545 -15.97 -38.19 12.68
C THR A 545 -15.62 -36.70 12.66
N THR A 546 -15.56 -36.09 11.46
CA THR A 546 -15.27 -34.65 11.29
C THR A 546 -16.36 -33.76 11.89
N VAL A 547 -17.64 -34.13 11.70
CA VAL A 547 -18.78 -33.42 12.28
C VAL A 547 -18.74 -33.53 13.80
N PHE A 548 -18.49 -34.73 14.32
CA PHE A 548 -18.34 -34.96 15.76
C PHE A 548 -17.21 -34.11 16.36
N LEU A 549 -16.01 -34.14 15.77
CA LEU A 549 -14.87 -33.31 16.17
C LEU A 549 -15.22 -31.82 16.19
N ASN A 550 -15.79 -31.31 15.10
CA ASN A 550 -16.11 -29.88 14.99
C ASN A 550 -17.10 -29.41 16.08
N LYS A 551 -18.00 -30.29 16.54
CA LYS A 551 -18.89 -29.98 17.67
C LYS A 551 -18.16 -29.97 18.99
N VAL A 552 -17.26 -30.94 19.24
CA VAL A 552 -16.40 -30.95 20.44
C VAL A 552 -15.51 -29.69 20.46
N ILE A 553 -14.80 -29.41 19.36
CA ILE A 553 -13.92 -28.23 19.19
C ILE A 553 -14.69 -26.94 19.45
N LYS A 554 -15.92 -26.81 18.94
CA LYS A 554 -16.74 -25.63 19.16
C LYS A 554 -16.99 -25.39 20.66
N ILE A 555 -17.31 -26.42 21.43
CA ILE A 555 -17.51 -26.32 22.88
C ILE A 555 -16.19 -25.96 23.58
N LEU A 556 -15.08 -26.62 23.20
CA LEU A 556 -13.75 -26.34 23.74
C LEU A 556 -13.35 -24.88 23.54
N HIS A 557 -13.53 -24.34 22.33
CA HIS A 557 -13.17 -22.97 22.00
C HIS A 557 -14.05 -21.96 22.73
N VAL A 558 -15.38 -22.17 22.76
CA VAL A 558 -16.31 -21.26 23.42
C VAL A 558 -16.06 -21.22 24.94
N CYS A 559 -15.90 -22.38 25.59
CA CYS A 559 -15.58 -22.43 27.02
C CYS A 559 -14.18 -21.86 27.32
N GLY A 560 -13.19 -22.17 26.48
CA GLY A 560 -11.84 -21.62 26.61
C GLY A 560 -11.85 -20.09 26.55
N GLU A 561 -12.43 -19.52 25.50
CA GLU A 561 -12.52 -18.06 25.31
C GLU A 561 -13.27 -17.37 26.46
N LYS A 562 -14.40 -17.95 26.90
CA LYS A 562 -15.22 -17.42 28.00
C LYS A 562 -14.41 -17.25 29.29
N TRP A 563 -13.49 -18.17 29.56
CA TRP A 563 -12.65 -18.19 30.76
C TRP A 563 -11.19 -17.80 30.46
N SER A 564 -10.97 -16.94 29.47
CA SER A 564 -9.66 -16.34 29.14
C SER A 564 -8.57 -17.33 28.71
N GLY A 565 -8.94 -18.51 28.23
CA GLY A 565 -8.07 -19.52 27.66
C GLY A 565 -7.93 -19.37 26.14
N SER A 566 -6.72 -19.53 25.65
CA SER A 566 -6.40 -19.47 24.22
C SER A 566 -6.37 -20.88 23.63
N ALA A 567 -7.19 -21.12 22.61
CA ALA A 567 -7.12 -22.34 21.82
C ALA A 567 -5.94 -22.27 20.83
N ASN A 568 -5.04 -23.26 20.90
CA ASN A 568 -3.84 -23.30 20.07
C ASN A 568 -3.88 -24.48 19.11
N LYS A 569 -3.00 -25.47 19.32
CA LYS A 569 -2.78 -26.58 18.41
C LYS A 569 -3.80 -27.70 18.65
N ASN A 570 -4.30 -28.26 17.55
CA ASN A 570 -5.04 -29.51 17.50
C ASN A 570 -4.15 -30.61 16.88
N GLU A 571 -4.02 -31.72 17.59
CA GLU A 571 -3.26 -32.90 17.15
C GLU A 571 -4.18 -34.12 17.16
N GLY A 572 -5.04 -34.23 16.15
CA GLY A 572 -5.97 -35.36 16.01
C GLY A 572 -7.00 -35.41 17.15
N ASP A 573 -6.77 -36.30 18.12
CA ASP A 573 -7.59 -36.50 19.32
C ASP A 573 -7.23 -35.58 20.49
N LYS A 574 -6.10 -34.86 20.40
CA LYS A 574 -5.60 -33.97 21.45
C LYS A 574 -5.76 -32.49 21.10
N TYR A 575 -6.10 -31.69 22.09
CA TYR A 575 -6.29 -30.24 21.99
C TYR A 575 -5.52 -29.52 23.09
N LEU A 576 -4.91 -28.40 22.74
CA LEU A 576 -4.14 -27.59 23.68
C LEU A 576 -4.83 -26.25 23.93
N LEU A 577 -5.28 -26.04 25.16
CA LEU A 577 -5.66 -24.73 25.68
C LEU A 577 -4.55 -24.17 26.56
N THR A 578 -4.32 -22.85 26.50
CA THR A 578 -3.30 -22.20 27.33
C THR A 578 -3.75 -20.89 27.95
N TRP A 579 -3.25 -20.59 29.14
CA TRP A 579 -3.35 -19.28 29.79
C TRP A 579 -1.95 -18.69 29.97
N LYS A 580 -1.67 -17.57 29.31
CA LYS A 580 -0.40 -16.86 29.42
C LYS A 580 -0.38 -16.08 30.73
N LEU A 581 0.61 -16.37 31.58
CA LEU A 581 0.77 -15.75 32.88
C LEU A 581 1.63 -14.48 32.76
N PRO A 582 1.29 -13.37 33.45
CA PRO A 582 2.11 -12.17 33.47
C PRO A 582 3.46 -12.47 34.14
N ASP A 583 4.56 -11.91 33.64
CA ASP A 583 5.87 -12.05 34.29
C ASP A 583 5.95 -11.19 35.55
N ILE A 584 6.53 -11.75 36.61
CA ILE A 584 6.75 -11.06 37.89
C ILE A 584 8.19 -10.54 37.88
N GLU A 585 8.36 -9.23 38.02
CA GLU A 585 9.67 -8.60 38.18
C GLU A 585 10.19 -8.78 39.61
N GLU A 586 11.50 -8.93 39.82
CA GLU A 586 12.08 -9.15 41.16
C GLU A 586 11.91 -7.97 42.14
N SER A 587 11.52 -6.78 41.66
CA SER A 587 11.30 -5.60 42.51
C SER A 587 9.94 -5.64 43.20
N GLU A 588 9.90 -5.55 44.53
CA GLU A 588 8.64 -5.45 45.32
C GLU A 588 7.88 -4.14 45.01
N ASN A 589 6.97 -4.20 44.04
CA ASN A 589 6.08 -3.10 43.66
C ASN A 589 4.61 -3.55 43.79
N GLU A 590 3.66 -2.62 44.03
CA GLU A 590 2.20 -2.88 44.01
C GLU A 590 1.74 -3.58 42.72
N LYS A 591 2.45 -3.37 41.60
CA LYS A 591 2.22 -4.08 40.33
C LYS A 591 2.39 -5.60 40.44
N ASN A 592 3.29 -6.08 41.29
CA ASN A 592 3.53 -7.51 41.46
C ASN A 592 2.38 -8.20 42.20
N GLU A 593 1.73 -7.51 43.14
CA GLU A 593 0.55 -8.04 43.85
C GLU A 593 -0.62 -8.23 42.87
N GLN A 594 -0.90 -7.23 42.03
CA GLN A 594 -1.91 -7.34 40.96
C GLN A 594 -1.59 -8.44 39.95
N GLN A 595 -0.33 -8.60 39.56
CA GLN A 595 0.10 -9.69 38.66
C GLN A 595 -0.04 -11.07 39.31
N LEU A 596 0.20 -11.17 40.63
CA LEU A 596 0.03 -12.41 41.37
C LEU A 596 -1.44 -12.80 41.49
N GLU A 597 -2.33 -11.84 41.79
CA GLU A 597 -3.78 -12.03 41.78
C GLU A 597 -4.26 -12.54 40.42
N LEU A 598 -3.77 -11.94 39.32
CA LEU A 598 -4.12 -12.36 37.96
C LEU A 598 -3.63 -13.80 37.66
N ARG A 599 -2.46 -14.19 38.16
CA ARG A 599 -1.96 -15.58 38.04
C ARG A 599 -2.87 -16.58 38.77
N THR A 600 -3.31 -16.24 39.97
CA THR A 600 -4.26 -17.05 40.74
C THR A 600 -5.61 -17.13 40.02
N GLU A 601 -6.10 -16.02 39.48
CA GLU A 601 -7.35 -15.98 38.73
C GLU A 601 -7.27 -16.86 37.46
N TYR A 602 -6.16 -16.85 36.72
CA TYR A 602 -5.98 -17.73 35.57
C TYR A 602 -5.86 -19.21 35.96
N ALA A 603 -5.24 -19.53 37.09
CA ALA A 603 -5.21 -20.90 37.61
C ALA A 603 -6.62 -21.41 37.92
N ASP A 604 -7.43 -20.60 38.61
CA ASP A 604 -8.82 -20.92 38.92
C ASP A 604 -9.69 -21.03 37.66
N LYS A 605 -9.55 -20.09 36.72
CA LYS A 605 -10.24 -20.12 35.41
C LYS A 605 -9.91 -21.38 34.61
N SER A 606 -8.65 -21.84 34.65
CA SER A 606 -8.27 -23.08 33.96
C SER A 606 -9.02 -24.30 34.51
N LEU A 607 -9.19 -24.39 35.84
CA LEU A 607 -9.98 -25.47 36.45
C LEU A 607 -11.47 -25.35 36.10
N ILE A 608 -12.04 -24.15 36.21
CA ILE A 608 -13.43 -23.87 35.85
C ILE A 608 -13.68 -24.29 34.39
N THR A 609 -12.76 -23.97 33.49
CA THR A 609 -12.84 -24.32 32.07
C THR A 609 -12.94 -25.84 31.87
N ALA A 610 -12.10 -26.63 32.56
CA ALA A 610 -12.14 -28.09 32.45
C ALA A 610 -13.49 -28.66 32.92
N VAL A 611 -13.97 -28.25 34.10
CA VAL A 611 -15.26 -28.71 34.66
C VAL A 611 -16.43 -28.30 33.77
N LYS A 612 -16.40 -27.08 33.23
CA LYS A 612 -17.44 -26.58 32.32
C LYS A 612 -17.46 -27.33 31.01
N ILE A 613 -16.31 -27.61 30.40
CA ILE A 613 -16.24 -28.42 29.18
C ILE A 613 -16.87 -29.80 29.40
N VAL A 614 -16.52 -30.48 30.50
CA VAL A 614 -17.10 -31.80 30.83
C VAL A 614 -18.63 -31.72 30.93
N SER A 615 -19.13 -30.69 31.61
CA SER A 615 -20.57 -30.52 31.85
C SER A 615 -21.33 -30.14 30.58
N GLU A 616 -20.77 -29.25 29.74
CA GLU A 616 -21.38 -28.84 28.47
C GLU A 616 -21.39 -29.96 27.42
N ILE A 617 -20.33 -30.77 27.34
CA ILE A 617 -20.30 -31.94 26.44
C ILE A 617 -21.40 -32.93 26.78
N ARG A 618 -21.68 -33.13 28.07
CA ARG A 618 -22.75 -34.00 28.54
C ARG A 618 -24.14 -33.43 28.27
N ARG A 619 -24.29 -32.11 28.24
CA ARG A 619 -25.56 -31.41 27.96
C ARG A 619 -25.82 -31.23 26.47
N ALA A 620 -24.79 -31.24 25.63
CA ALA A 620 -24.91 -31.02 24.20
C ALA A 620 -25.80 -32.07 23.52
N SER A 621 -27.02 -31.67 23.13
CA SER A 621 -28.02 -32.53 22.49
C SER A 621 -27.52 -33.13 21.17
N GLU A 622 -26.73 -32.37 20.41
CA GLU A 622 -26.12 -32.83 19.17
C GLU A 622 -25.11 -33.97 19.43
N LEU A 623 -24.29 -33.89 20.48
CA LEU A 623 -23.37 -34.97 20.85
C LEU A 623 -24.13 -36.19 21.39
N ALA A 624 -25.19 -35.96 22.17
CA ALA A 624 -26.08 -37.03 22.62
C ALA A 624 -26.77 -37.77 21.44
N SER A 625 -26.97 -37.12 20.29
CA SER A 625 -27.49 -37.78 19.09
C SER A 625 -26.52 -38.81 18.51
N PHE A 626 -25.20 -38.61 18.64
CA PHE A 626 -24.20 -39.59 18.22
C PHE A 626 -24.19 -40.83 19.10
N SER A 627 -24.37 -40.66 20.41
CA SER A 627 -24.54 -41.77 21.36
C SER A 627 -25.73 -42.66 21.04
N LYS A 628 -26.78 -42.11 20.41
CA LYS A 628 -27.99 -42.85 20.01
C LYS A 628 -27.84 -43.60 18.68
N LYS A 629 -26.72 -43.46 17.96
CA LYS A 629 -26.49 -44.16 16.69
C LYS A 629 -26.29 -45.66 16.94
N PRO A 630 -26.90 -46.54 16.12
CA PRO A 630 -26.79 -47.99 16.31
C PRO A 630 -25.35 -48.50 16.19
N GLU A 631 -24.51 -47.84 15.38
CA GLU A 631 -23.10 -48.16 15.20
C GLU A 631 -22.31 -48.00 16.51
N ILE A 632 -22.52 -46.89 17.22
CA ILE A 632 -21.89 -46.59 18.52
C ILE A 632 -22.45 -47.52 19.60
N ILE A 633 -23.77 -47.73 19.64
CA ILE A 633 -24.41 -48.62 20.62
C ILE A 633 -23.88 -50.05 20.50
N LYS A 634 -23.63 -50.52 19.27
CA LYS A 634 -23.08 -51.86 19.04
C LYS A 634 -21.66 -52.04 19.61
N LYS A 635 -20.84 -50.99 19.58
CA LYS A 635 -19.43 -51.06 20.00
C LYS A 635 -19.23 -50.72 21.48
N PHE A 636 -19.94 -49.70 21.98
CA PHE A 636 -19.73 -49.14 23.33
C PHE A 636 -20.92 -49.34 24.28
N GLY A 637 -22.04 -49.90 23.81
CA GLY A 637 -23.24 -50.13 24.59
C GLY A 637 -24.24 -48.96 24.58
N PRO A 638 -25.45 -49.17 25.14
CA PRO A 638 -26.57 -48.23 25.03
C PRO A 638 -26.40 -46.94 25.85
N ASN A 639 -25.50 -46.93 26.83
CA ASN A 639 -25.28 -45.80 27.74
C ASN A 639 -24.00 -45.01 27.44
N TYR A 640 -23.38 -45.24 26.28
CA TYR A 640 -22.15 -44.56 25.92
C TYR A 640 -22.31 -43.03 25.85
N ARG A 641 -21.38 -42.31 26.48
CA ARG A 641 -21.27 -40.86 26.37
C ARG A 641 -19.82 -40.51 26.03
N PRO A 642 -19.58 -39.54 25.13
CA PRO A 642 -18.24 -39.01 24.91
C PRO A 642 -17.65 -38.47 26.21
N ASN A 643 -16.46 -38.92 26.55
CA ASN A 643 -15.69 -38.46 27.70
C ASN A 643 -14.37 -37.87 27.22
N LEU A 644 -13.87 -36.88 27.96
CA LEU A 644 -12.58 -36.24 27.72
C LEU A 644 -11.69 -36.38 28.95
N SER A 645 -10.39 -36.54 28.74
CA SER A 645 -9.36 -36.39 29.77
C SER A 645 -8.69 -35.01 29.67
N PHE A 646 -8.24 -34.49 30.81
CA PHE A 646 -7.66 -33.17 30.98
C PHE A 646 -6.40 -33.27 31.84
N GLY A 647 -5.24 -32.99 31.25
CA GLY A 647 -3.98 -32.83 31.96
C GLY A 647 -3.60 -31.37 32.09
N LEU A 648 -3.52 -30.87 33.33
CA LEU A 648 -3.18 -29.47 33.61
C LEU A 648 -1.79 -29.35 34.25
N HIS A 649 -0.92 -28.54 33.64
CA HIS A 649 0.41 -28.22 34.17
C HIS A 649 0.83 -26.77 33.92
N MET A 650 1.48 -26.15 34.92
CA MET A 650 2.07 -24.82 34.79
C MET A 650 3.60 -24.92 34.76
N GLY A 651 4.20 -24.19 33.81
CA GLY A 651 5.64 -24.02 33.71
C GLY A 651 6.03 -23.00 32.64
N TRP A 652 7.34 -22.84 32.43
CA TRP A 652 7.85 -21.93 31.40
C TRP A 652 7.80 -22.59 30.01
N THR A 653 7.73 -21.78 28.96
CA THR A 653 7.86 -22.22 27.58
C THR A 653 8.48 -21.17 26.68
N ILE A 654 9.02 -21.61 25.54
CA ILE A 654 9.46 -20.71 24.48
C ILE A 654 8.29 -20.58 23.48
N GLU A 655 7.79 -19.37 23.32
CA GLU A 655 6.79 -18.97 22.32
C GLU A 655 7.53 -18.43 21.09
N GLY A 656 7.27 -18.99 19.91
CA GLY A 656 7.86 -18.49 18.67
C GLY A 656 7.41 -19.25 17.41
N ALA A 657 7.86 -18.76 16.25
CA ALA A 657 7.65 -19.42 14.97
C ALA A 657 8.67 -20.56 14.77
N ILE A 658 8.19 -21.70 14.30
CA ILE A 658 9.02 -22.80 13.79
C ILE A 658 8.60 -23.07 12.35
N GLY A 659 9.57 -23.17 11.45
CA GLY A 659 9.28 -23.50 10.05
C GLY A 659 10.34 -23.06 9.06
N SER A 660 9.88 -22.84 7.84
CA SER A 660 10.65 -22.32 6.71
C SER A 660 9.96 -21.09 6.16
N GLU A 661 10.59 -20.39 5.20
CA GLU A 661 9.96 -19.27 4.49
C GLU A 661 8.61 -19.62 3.84
N SER A 662 8.36 -20.90 3.55
CA SER A 662 7.12 -21.36 2.88
C SER A 662 6.03 -21.84 3.83
N LYS A 663 6.37 -22.25 5.05
CA LYS A 663 5.41 -22.76 6.04
C LYS A 663 5.91 -22.49 7.44
N ILE A 664 5.07 -21.86 8.24
CA ILE A 664 5.42 -21.34 9.56
C ILE A 664 4.28 -21.68 10.50
N ASP A 665 4.64 -22.34 11.60
CA ASP A 665 3.71 -22.71 12.66
C ASP A 665 4.16 -22.02 13.96
N ALA A 666 3.28 -21.23 14.57
CA ALA A 666 3.54 -20.64 15.87
C ALA A 666 3.33 -21.72 16.95
N CYS A 667 4.36 -22.00 17.74
CA CYS A 667 4.40 -23.14 18.65
C CYS A 667 4.95 -22.78 20.03
N TYR A 668 4.55 -23.57 21.02
CA TYR A 668 5.18 -23.61 22.34
C TYR A 668 6.17 -24.77 22.40
N LEU A 669 7.40 -24.51 22.86
CA LEU A 669 8.43 -25.52 23.02
C LEU A 669 9.02 -25.49 24.44
N SER A 670 8.80 -26.57 25.19
CA SER A 670 9.36 -26.74 26.55
C SER A 670 9.18 -28.15 27.10
N PRO A 671 10.04 -28.59 28.03
CA PRO A 671 9.81 -29.79 28.84
C PRO A 671 8.48 -29.77 29.61
N HIS A 672 8.01 -28.59 30.04
CA HIS A 672 6.74 -28.44 30.75
C HIS A 672 5.53 -28.80 29.91
N LEU A 673 5.58 -28.58 28.59
CA LEU A 673 4.53 -29.04 27.70
C LEU A 673 4.48 -30.58 27.62
N GLN A 674 5.64 -31.24 27.62
CA GLN A 674 5.71 -32.71 27.65
C GLN A 674 5.16 -33.28 28.97
N ILE A 675 5.44 -32.61 30.09
CA ILE A 675 4.82 -32.96 31.38
C ILE A 675 3.29 -32.87 31.29
N ALA A 676 2.74 -31.82 30.66
CA ALA A 676 1.29 -31.69 30.50
C ALA A 676 0.69 -32.85 29.68
N TYR A 677 1.36 -33.28 28.60
CA TYR A 677 0.98 -34.46 27.83
C TYR A 677 1.02 -35.74 28.66
N ARG A 678 2.08 -35.93 29.46
CA ARG A 678 2.21 -37.11 30.32
C ARG A 678 1.13 -37.16 31.40
N ILE A 679 0.79 -36.01 31.99
CA ILE A 679 -0.28 -35.91 33.00
C ILE A 679 -1.65 -36.22 32.39
N GLU A 680 -1.91 -35.81 31.16
CA GLU A 680 -3.12 -36.21 30.44
C GLU A 680 -3.15 -37.74 30.22
N GLU A 681 -2.05 -38.36 29.81
CA GLU A 681 -1.99 -39.81 29.63
C GLU A 681 -2.26 -40.57 30.94
N LEU A 682 -1.73 -40.07 32.07
CA LEU A 682 -1.96 -40.63 33.40
C LEU A 682 -3.43 -40.56 33.84
N CYS A 683 -4.27 -39.75 33.21
CA CYS A 683 -5.72 -39.75 33.47
C CYS A 683 -6.32 -41.15 33.30
N HIS A 684 -5.84 -41.92 32.31
CA HIS A 684 -6.31 -43.28 32.06
C HIS A 684 -5.81 -44.26 33.15
N HIS A 685 -4.59 -44.07 33.65
CA HIS A 685 -4.02 -44.88 34.72
C HIS A 685 -4.77 -44.72 36.04
N TYR A 686 -5.18 -43.49 36.36
CA TYR A 686 -5.95 -43.20 37.57
C TYR A 686 -7.48 -43.24 37.35
N ASP A 687 -7.95 -43.58 36.15
CA ASP A 687 -9.38 -43.55 35.75
C ASP A 687 -10.10 -42.23 36.09
N MET A 688 -9.40 -41.10 35.97
CA MET A 688 -9.92 -39.75 36.28
C MET A 688 -10.01 -38.92 35.01
N GLN A 689 -11.00 -38.03 34.91
CA GLN A 689 -11.08 -37.10 33.77
C GLN A 689 -10.14 -35.90 33.93
N ILE A 690 -9.91 -35.39 35.14
CA ILE A 690 -9.13 -34.16 35.35
C ILE A 690 -7.97 -34.45 36.30
N LEU A 691 -6.74 -34.30 35.79
CA LEU A 691 -5.52 -34.36 36.60
C LEU A 691 -4.77 -33.03 36.54
N ILE A 692 -4.29 -32.61 37.71
CA ILE A 692 -3.67 -31.31 37.92
C ILE A 692 -2.36 -31.51 38.69
N THR A 693 -1.30 -30.89 38.21
CA THR A 693 -0.02 -30.93 38.91
C THR A 693 0.05 -29.95 40.08
N GLU A 694 0.90 -30.24 41.06
CA GLU A 694 1.17 -29.40 42.22
C GLU A 694 1.56 -27.96 41.87
N SER A 695 2.16 -27.74 40.70
CA SER A 695 2.56 -26.40 40.25
C SER A 695 1.36 -25.47 40.04
N ILE A 696 0.23 -25.98 39.54
CA ILE A 696 -1.01 -25.19 39.41
C ILE A 696 -1.74 -25.12 40.74
N TYR A 697 -1.82 -26.23 41.49
CA TYR A 697 -2.47 -26.25 42.81
C TYR A 697 -1.92 -25.15 43.73
N ASN A 698 -0.61 -24.91 43.68
CA ASN A 698 0.05 -23.85 44.46
C ASN A 698 -0.26 -22.42 44.00
N LEU A 699 -0.79 -22.22 42.79
CA LEU A 699 -1.24 -20.92 42.27
C LEU A 699 -2.72 -20.65 42.56
N MET A 700 -3.55 -21.68 42.69
CA MET A 700 -5.00 -21.56 42.84
C MET A 700 -5.42 -20.89 44.16
N SER A 701 -6.64 -20.35 44.19
CA SER A 701 -7.27 -19.80 45.39
C SER A 701 -7.55 -20.88 46.43
N LEU A 702 -7.75 -20.46 47.69
CA LEU A 702 -8.10 -21.40 48.78
C LEU A 702 -9.40 -22.15 48.49
N LYS A 703 -10.38 -21.50 47.84
CA LYS A 703 -11.64 -22.14 47.48
C LYS A 703 -11.43 -23.23 46.44
N ALA A 704 -10.70 -22.94 45.37
CA ALA A 704 -10.37 -23.91 44.35
C ALA A 704 -9.57 -25.10 44.92
N ARG A 705 -8.55 -24.85 45.76
CA ARG A 705 -7.77 -25.93 46.40
C ARG A 705 -8.61 -26.86 47.26
N ASN A 706 -9.61 -26.32 47.97
CA ASN A 706 -10.50 -27.14 48.80
C ASN A 706 -11.38 -28.09 47.98
N THR A 707 -11.58 -27.81 46.69
CA THR A 707 -12.29 -28.70 45.76
C THR A 707 -11.39 -29.81 45.19
N LEU A 708 -10.08 -29.76 45.41
CA LEU A 708 -9.14 -30.72 44.85
C LEU A 708 -8.68 -31.75 45.89
N ARG A 709 -8.52 -32.99 45.46
CA ARG A 709 -7.97 -34.10 46.24
C ARG A 709 -6.57 -34.41 45.75
N LYS A 710 -5.57 -34.46 46.65
CA LYS A 710 -4.22 -34.95 46.34
C LYS A 710 -4.29 -36.47 46.25
N ILE A 711 -3.92 -37.04 45.11
CA ILE A 711 -4.10 -38.48 44.83
C ILE A 711 -2.80 -39.27 44.85
N ASP A 712 -1.68 -38.68 44.43
CA ASP A 712 -0.39 -39.36 44.36
C ASP A 712 0.77 -38.36 44.43
N VAL A 713 1.98 -38.86 44.71
CA VAL A 713 3.24 -38.13 44.50
C VAL A 713 4.10 -38.97 43.55
N ILE A 714 4.36 -38.44 42.37
CA ILE A 714 5.04 -39.20 41.31
C ILE A 714 6.35 -38.54 40.87
N ILE A 715 7.23 -39.37 40.32
CA ILE A 715 8.33 -38.96 39.42
C ILE A 715 8.10 -39.57 38.04
N MET A 716 8.55 -38.88 37.00
CA MET A 716 8.44 -39.31 35.61
C MET A 716 9.73 -38.96 34.85
N ASN A 717 9.96 -39.60 33.71
CA ASN A 717 11.14 -39.40 32.88
C ASN A 717 11.31 -37.93 32.45
N GLU A 718 10.20 -37.21 32.24
CA GLU A 718 10.16 -35.80 31.89
C GLU A 718 10.55 -34.88 33.06
N SER A 719 10.38 -35.32 34.31
CA SER A 719 10.70 -34.55 35.52
C SER A 719 11.14 -35.45 36.67
N LYS A 720 12.44 -35.36 37.01
CA LYS A 720 13.03 -36.11 38.13
C LYS A 720 12.69 -35.55 39.51
N GLU A 721 11.89 -34.49 39.57
CA GLU A 721 11.43 -33.90 40.83
C GLU A 721 10.10 -34.55 41.24
N PRO A 722 10.00 -35.10 42.46
CA PRO A 722 8.72 -35.60 42.98
C PRO A 722 7.67 -34.50 42.98
N ARG A 723 6.49 -34.80 42.42
CA ARG A 723 5.41 -33.82 42.30
C ARG A 723 4.08 -34.43 42.71
N GLY A 724 3.32 -33.68 43.50
CA GLY A 724 1.95 -34.05 43.80
C GLY A 724 1.05 -33.98 42.56
N ILE A 725 0.21 -35.00 42.39
CA ILE A 725 -0.94 -34.95 41.48
C ILE A 725 -2.21 -34.77 42.29
N TYR A 726 -3.07 -33.92 41.78
CA TYR A 726 -4.38 -33.59 42.32
C TYR A 726 -5.45 -33.90 41.26
N THR A 727 -6.65 -34.23 41.71
CA THR A 727 -7.81 -34.41 40.83
C THR A 727 -8.99 -33.58 41.31
N PHE A 728 -9.85 -33.22 40.36
CA PHE A 728 -11.19 -32.71 40.65
C PHE A 728 -12.16 -33.87 40.46
N ASP A 729 -12.69 -34.38 41.57
CA ASP A 729 -13.60 -35.52 41.56
C ASP A 729 -14.96 -35.11 40.96
N LEU A 730 -15.42 -35.86 39.95
CA LEU A 730 -16.67 -35.60 39.22
C LEU A 730 -17.68 -36.71 39.51
N SER A 731 -18.72 -36.42 40.31
CA SER A 731 -19.81 -37.37 40.59
C SER A 731 -21.11 -36.98 39.89
N PHE A 732 -21.63 -37.86 39.05
CA PHE A 732 -22.79 -37.57 38.20
C PHE A 732 -24.09 -38.26 38.65
N ASN A 733 -24.09 -38.91 39.81
CA ASN A 733 -25.18 -39.79 40.26
C ASN A 733 -26.54 -39.07 40.45
N ASN A 734 -26.56 -37.74 40.56
CA ASN A 734 -27.78 -36.95 40.84
C ASN A 734 -28.21 -35.98 39.71
N GLN A 735 -27.56 -35.99 38.54
CA GLN A 735 -27.73 -34.89 37.55
C GLN A 735 -28.75 -35.12 36.43
N GLU A 736 -29.51 -36.22 36.43
CA GLU A 736 -30.53 -36.44 35.38
C GLU A 736 -31.73 -35.49 35.47
N GLN A 737 -31.79 -34.60 36.48
CA GLN A 737 -32.90 -33.66 36.72
C GLN A 737 -32.47 -32.19 36.87
N MET A 738 -31.33 -31.76 36.30
CA MET A 738 -31.03 -30.32 36.30
C MET A 738 -31.84 -29.56 35.23
N THR A 739 -32.68 -28.64 35.69
CA THR A 739 -33.36 -27.66 34.84
C THR A 739 -32.36 -26.60 34.37
N ILE A 740 -32.03 -26.62 33.09
CA ILE A 740 -31.17 -25.61 32.47
C ILE A 740 -32.04 -24.38 32.18
N PRO A 741 -31.61 -23.16 32.56
CA PRO A 741 -32.29 -21.93 32.16
C PRO A 741 -32.37 -21.80 30.63
N ASP A 742 -33.50 -21.32 30.10
CA ASP A 742 -33.70 -21.15 28.64
C ASP A 742 -32.71 -20.14 28.01
N ASP A 743 -32.11 -19.26 28.81
CA ASP A 743 -31.15 -18.22 28.45
C ASP A 743 -29.67 -18.64 28.65
N HIS A 744 -29.41 -19.90 28.98
CA HIS A 744 -28.05 -20.40 29.23
C HIS A 744 -27.18 -20.41 27.96
N GLU A 745 -26.06 -19.69 28.00
CA GLU A 745 -25.01 -19.78 26.97
C GLU A 745 -23.91 -20.78 27.39
N CYS A 746 -23.29 -21.43 26.41
CA CYS A 746 -22.26 -22.44 26.66
C CYS A 746 -21.13 -21.91 27.55
N GLY A 747 -20.87 -22.61 28.67
CA GLY A 747 -19.80 -22.27 29.60
C GLY A 747 -20.16 -21.24 30.67
N ASP A 748 -21.40 -20.70 30.68
CA ASP A 748 -21.85 -19.77 31.72
C ASP A 748 -22.10 -20.44 33.08
N LEU A 749 -22.18 -19.59 34.12
CA LEU A 749 -22.55 -19.97 35.47
C LEU A 749 -23.99 -20.49 35.49
N ILE A 750 -24.19 -21.70 36.02
CA ILE A 750 -25.53 -22.22 36.35
C ILE A 750 -25.67 -22.14 37.86
N LYS A 751 -26.57 -21.31 38.35
CA LYS A 751 -26.75 -21.16 39.80
C LYS A 751 -27.38 -22.42 40.40
N LEU A 752 -26.95 -22.78 41.61
CA LEU A 752 -27.71 -23.69 42.47
C LEU A 752 -29.11 -23.10 42.76
N GLN A 753 -30.12 -23.97 42.84
CA GLN A 753 -31.52 -23.57 43.10
C GLN A 753 -31.67 -22.71 44.37
N GLU A 754 -30.85 -22.98 45.40
CA GLU A 754 -30.84 -22.25 46.67
C GLU A 754 -30.37 -20.79 46.54
N TYR A 755 -29.65 -20.46 45.46
CA TYR A 755 -29.02 -19.15 45.23
C TYR A 755 -29.54 -18.41 44.00
N GLU A 756 -30.65 -18.87 43.41
CA GLU A 756 -31.20 -18.32 42.16
C GLU A 756 -31.48 -16.81 42.24
N SER A 757 -31.92 -16.34 43.41
CA SER A 757 -32.26 -14.93 43.71
C SER A 757 -31.07 -13.99 43.89
N ILE A 758 -29.82 -14.49 43.97
CA ILE A 758 -28.64 -13.66 44.20
C ILE A 758 -28.23 -12.94 42.90
N ASN A 759 -28.02 -11.60 42.95
CA ASN A 759 -27.45 -10.85 41.83
C ASN A 759 -25.92 -11.12 41.72
N ILE A 760 -25.48 -11.61 40.57
CA ILE A 760 -24.09 -12.02 40.31
C ILE A 760 -23.20 -10.83 39.91
N GLU A 761 -23.77 -9.73 39.43
CA GLU A 761 -23.01 -8.59 38.88
C GLU A 761 -22.04 -7.98 39.90
N SER A 762 -22.42 -7.96 41.18
CA SER A 762 -21.55 -7.48 42.26
C SER A 762 -20.36 -8.41 42.56
N PHE A 763 -20.44 -9.69 42.18
CA PHE A 763 -19.40 -10.69 42.41
C PHE A 763 -18.44 -10.81 41.24
N LYS A 764 -18.89 -10.57 39.99
CA LYS A 764 -18.02 -10.56 38.79
C LYS A 764 -16.85 -9.59 38.91
N ASN A 765 -17.03 -8.48 39.63
CA ASN A 765 -15.99 -7.47 39.82
C ASN A 765 -14.91 -7.84 40.86
N LYS A 766 -15.05 -8.98 41.56
CA LYS A 766 -14.13 -9.42 42.63
C LYS A 766 -13.35 -10.71 42.29
N GLY A 767 -13.26 -11.07 41.01
CA GLY A 767 -12.60 -12.30 40.54
C GLY A 767 -13.58 -13.46 40.33
N VAL A 768 -13.07 -14.69 40.22
CA VAL A 768 -13.85 -15.89 39.84
C VAL A 768 -14.19 -16.83 41.01
N ASP A 769 -13.75 -16.50 42.23
CA ASP A 769 -13.95 -17.29 43.45
C ASP A 769 -15.42 -17.63 43.78
N TYR A 770 -16.37 -16.84 43.29
CA TYR A 770 -17.80 -17.10 43.50
C TYR A 770 -18.27 -18.37 42.78
N MET A 771 -17.56 -18.80 41.73
CA MET A 771 -17.90 -19.96 40.93
C MET A 771 -17.88 -21.24 41.78
N PHE A 772 -16.86 -21.40 42.63
CA PHE A 772 -16.71 -22.54 43.54
C PHE A 772 -17.74 -22.57 44.68
N THR A 773 -18.65 -21.60 44.75
CA THR A 773 -19.70 -21.52 45.76
C THR A 773 -21.12 -21.49 45.19
N LEU A 774 -21.30 -20.85 44.02
CA LEU A 774 -22.62 -20.62 43.43
C LEU A 774 -22.92 -21.57 42.28
N ASP A 775 -21.89 -22.10 41.61
CA ASP A 775 -22.06 -22.87 40.39
C ASP A 775 -22.48 -24.31 40.68
N SER A 776 -23.55 -24.73 40.02
CA SER A 776 -24.11 -26.08 40.14
C SER A 776 -23.21 -27.13 39.49
N ASP A 777 -22.48 -26.81 38.41
CA ASP A 777 -21.58 -27.78 37.79
C ASP A 777 -20.36 -28.04 38.67
N ILE A 778 -19.86 -27.03 39.39
CA ILE A 778 -18.73 -27.23 40.30
C ILE A 778 -19.20 -27.84 41.62
N VAL A 779 -20.10 -27.19 42.33
CA VAL A 779 -20.50 -27.61 43.70
C VAL A 779 -21.40 -28.85 43.66
N GLY A 780 -22.31 -28.92 42.68
CA GLY A 780 -23.24 -30.03 42.54
C GLY A 780 -22.54 -31.36 42.21
N LEU A 781 -21.43 -31.33 41.47
CA LEU A 781 -20.64 -32.53 41.15
C LEU A 781 -19.82 -33.06 42.34
N GLN A 782 -19.70 -32.30 43.44
CA GLN A 782 -18.85 -32.65 44.59
C GLN A 782 -19.59 -33.13 45.84
N GLN A 783 -20.93 -33.15 45.84
CA GLN A 783 -21.73 -33.39 47.06
C GLN A 783 -21.41 -34.73 47.77
N HIS A 784 -21.25 -35.82 47.02
CA HIS A 784 -20.97 -37.16 47.57
C HIS A 784 -19.53 -37.35 48.06
N ILE A 785 -18.61 -36.47 47.65
CA ILE A 785 -17.17 -36.61 47.90
C ILE A 785 -16.76 -36.06 49.28
N GLN A 786 -17.61 -35.27 49.93
CA GLN A 786 -17.29 -34.65 51.23
C GLN A 786 -17.10 -35.68 52.36
N GLU A 787 -17.86 -36.78 52.36
CA GLU A 787 -17.75 -37.85 53.37
C GLU A 787 -16.56 -38.78 53.12
N PHE A 788 -16.21 -38.97 51.84
CA PHE A 788 -15.12 -39.83 51.39
C PHE A 788 -13.73 -39.21 51.64
N ASN A 789 -13.59 -37.91 51.38
CA ASN A 789 -12.31 -37.18 51.40
C ASN A 789 -11.47 -37.34 52.69
N PRO A 790 -12.04 -37.25 53.91
CA PRO A 790 -11.26 -37.40 55.14
C PRO A 790 -10.62 -38.79 55.30
N ILE A 791 -11.34 -39.84 54.90
CA ILE A 791 -10.87 -41.23 54.99
C ILE A 791 -9.74 -41.44 53.97
N PHE A 792 -9.94 -40.97 52.74
CA PHE A 792 -8.89 -41.03 51.71
C PHE A 792 -7.64 -40.24 52.11
N ARG A 793 -7.77 -39.04 52.69
CA ARG A 793 -6.61 -38.27 53.17
C ARG A 793 -5.83 -39.01 54.25
N GLN A 794 -6.50 -39.74 55.12
CA GLN A 794 -5.85 -40.59 56.12
C GLN A 794 -5.13 -41.76 55.46
N ALA A 795 -5.79 -42.46 54.52
CA ALA A 795 -5.20 -43.55 53.75
C ALA A 795 -3.93 -43.10 53.00
N PHE A 796 -4.03 -41.97 52.29
CA PHE A 796 -2.94 -41.37 51.53
C PHE A 796 -1.77 -40.95 52.43
N LYS A 797 -2.06 -40.37 53.60
CA LYS A 797 -1.03 -40.00 54.57
C LYS A 797 -0.23 -41.23 55.04
N CYS A 798 -0.92 -42.32 55.39
CA CYS A 798 -0.30 -43.59 55.78
C CYS A 798 0.54 -44.19 54.64
N TYR A 799 0.01 -44.18 53.41
CA TYR A 799 0.70 -44.64 52.21
C TYR A 799 2.03 -43.90 51.99
N ILE A 800 2.00 -42.56 51.98
CA ILE A 800 3.19 -41.73 51.78
C ILE A 800 4.19 -41.92 52.91
N SER A 801 3.75 -42.04 54.17
CA SER A 801 4.64 -42.26 55.31
C SER A 801 5.27 -43.65 55.39
N GLY A 802 4.86 -44.60 54.53
CA GLY A 802 5.32 -45.98 54.57
C GLY A 802 4.62 -46.85 55.63
N ASP A 803 3.42 -46.47 56.07
CA ASP A 803 2.59 -47.28 56.96
C ASP A 803 1.51 -48.00 56.12
N TRP A 804 1.96 -48.96 55.32
CA TRP A 804 1.14 -49.60 54.29
C TRP A 804 0.04 -50.50 54.87
N GLN A 805 0.20 -51.03 56.07
CA GLN A 805 -0.83 -51.83 56.73
C GLN A 805 -2.05 -50.98 57.09
N ASN A 806 -1.85 -49.83 57.75
CA ASN A 806 -2.94 -48.90 58.07
C ASN A 806 -3.50 -48.19 56.83
N ALA A 807 -2.66 -48.00 55.81
CA ALA A 807 -3.11 -47.49 54.52
C ALA A 807 -4.08 -48.49 53.86
N TYR A 808 -3.78 -49.79 53.87
CA TYR A 808 -4.63 -50.83 53.29
C TYR A 808 -6.04 -50.86 53.91
N GLU A 809 -6.14 -50.88 55.25
CA GLU A 809 -7.44 -50.85 55.94
C GLU A 809 -8.27 -49.61 55.58
N SER A 810 -7.60 -48.46 55.45
CA SER A 810 -8.24 -47.19 55.08
C SER A 810 -8.65 -47.17 53.60
N ILE A 811 -7.88 -47.82 52.72
CA ILE A 811 -8.14 -47.98 51.28
C ILE A 811 -9.36 -48.88 51.07
N GLU A 812 -9.45 -50.03 51.77
CA GLU A 812 -10.63 -50.90 51.68
C GLU A 812 -11.90 -50.14 52.07
N ARG A 813 -11.85 -49.38 53.17
CA ARG A 813 -12.97 -48.52 53.59
C ARG A 813 -13.31 -47.43 52.57
N CYS A 814 -12.31 -46.90 51.84
CA CYS A 814 -12.57 -45.97 50.75
C CYS A 814 -13.31 -46.67 49.60
N LEU A 815 -12.91 -47.89 49.24
CA LEU A 815 -13.56 -48.68 48.18
C LEU A 815 -14.96 -49.15 48.57
N GLU A 816 -15.25 -49.36 49.85
CA GLU A 816 -16.62 -49.61 50.34
C GLU A 816 -17.54 -48.40 50.11
N LEU A 817 -17.02 -47.17 50.26
CA LEU A 817 -17.78 -45.94 50.04
C LEU A 817 -17.90 -45.58 48.56
N TRP A 818 -16.82 -45.79 47.80
CA TRP A 818 -16.77 -45.52 46.37
C TRP A 818 -15.99 -46.62 45.65
N GLU A 819 -16.73 -47.66 45.24
CA GLU A 819 -16.18 -48.87 44.60
C GLU A 819 -15.39 -48.57 43.32
N ASN A 820 -15.78 -47.52 42.58
CA ASN A 820 -15.17 -47.14 41.31
C ASN A 820 -14.19 -45.96 41.43
N ASP A 821 -13.59 -45.73 42.59
CA ASP A 821 -12.55 -44.71 42.73
C ASP A 821 -11.20 -45.20 42.14
N GLY A 822 -10.85 -44.68 40.97
CA GLY A 822 -9.62 -45.03 40.27
C GLY A 822 -8.32 -44.76 41.05
N PRO A 823 -8.14 -43.59 41.70
CA PRO A 823 -6.96 -43.31 42.52
C PRO A 823 -6.75 -44.31 43.67
N THR A 824 -7.81 -44.64 44.40
CA THR A 824 -7.74 -45.63 45.49
C THR A 824 -7.31 -47.01 44.96
N LYS A 825 -7.87 -47.45 43.82
CA LYS A 825 -7.45 -48.69 43.14
C LYS A 825 -6.00 -48.65 42.68
N ALA A 826 -5.55 -47.53 42.11
CA ALA A 826 -4.18 -47.39 41.61
C ALA A 826 -3.15 -47.51 42.74
N ILE A 827 -3.46 -46.97 43.94
CA ILE A 827 -2.63 -47.14 45.14
C ILE A 827 -2.67 -48.60 45.60
N GLN A 828 -3.85 -49.22 45.66
CA GLN A 828 -4.01 -50.61 46.07
C GLN A 828 -3.21 -51.58 45.17
N VAL A 829 -3.31 -51.43 43.85
CA VAL A 829 -2.58 -52.24 42.86
C VAL A 829 -1.07 -52.05 42.98
N PHE A 830 -0.62 -50.84 43.28
CA PHE A 830 0.79 -50.58 43.51
C PHE A 830 1.29 -51.22 44.81
N MET A 831 0.51 -51.15 45.89
CA MET A 831 0.85 -51.77 47.16
C MET A 831 0.83 -53.30 47.08
N SER A 832 -0.13 -53.87 46.34
CA SER A 832 -0.23 -55.32 46.15
C SER A 832 0.98 -55.88 45.38
N TYR A 833 1.58 -55.10 44.48
CA TYR A 833 2.81 -55.49 43.78
C TYR A 833 3.96 -55.83 44.74
N PHE A 834 4.08 -55.12 45.86
CA PHE A 834 5.08 -55.42 46.90
C PHE A 834 4.50 -56.19 48.09
N GLN A 835 3.38 -56.90 47.89
CA GLN A 835 2.71 -57.69 48.94
C GLN A 835 2.40 -56.87 50.19
N PHE A 836 2.01 -55.60 50.02
CA PHE A 836 1.72 -54.65 51.10
C PHE A 836 2.91 -54.34 52.03
N ASN A 837 4.13 -54.71 51.66
CA ASN A 837 5.36 -54.34 52.35
C ASN A 837 6.05 -53.17 51.65
N VAL A 838 6.57 -52.22 52.43
CA VAL A 838 7.26 -51.04 51.90
C VAL A 838 8.62 -51.44 51.33
N PRO A 839 8.93 -51.08 50.08
CA PRO A 839 10.26 -51.27 49.50
C PRO A 839 11.33 -50.42 50.19
N ASP A 840 12.57 -50.91 50.26
CA ASP A 840 13.72 -50.14 50.79
C ASP A 840 13.99 -48.85 49.99
N THR A 841 13.48 -48.77 48.76
CA THR A 841 13.59 -47.61 47.86
C THR A 841 12.48 -46.57 48.04
N TRP A 842 11.51 -46.79 48.95
CA TRP A 842 10.37 -45.90 49.15
C TRP A 842 10.76 -44.58 49.82
N ASN A 843 10.70 -43.49 49.05
CA ASN A 843 10.99 -42.14 49.51
C ASN A 843 9.73 -41.27 49.57
N GLY A 844 8.54 -41.88 49.70
CA GLY A 844 7.26 -41.17 49.72
C GLY A 844 6.78 -40.71 48.34
N TYR A 845 7.26 -41.34 47.27
CA TYR A 845 6.80 -41.10 45.90
C TYR A 845 6.96 -42.36 45.05
N ARG A 846 6.15 -42.44 43.98
CA ARG A 846 6.16 -43.52 43.00
C ARG A 846 6.86 -43.11 41.71
N ASP A 847 7.61 -44.01 41.10
CA ASP A 847 8.04 -43.88 39.71
C ASP A 847 6.95 -44.44 38.80
N VAL A 848 6.38 -43.61 37.92
CA VAL A 848 5.32 -44.06 36.98
C VAL A 848 5.88 -44.72 35.72
N ASP A 849 7.17 -44.58 35.46
CA ASP A 849 7.83 -45.15 34.28
C ASP A 849 8.62 -46.43 34.59
N GLU A 850 8.80 -46.74 35.87
CA GLU A 850 9.31 -48.03 36.31
C GLU A 850 8.36 -49.14 35.82
N LYS A 851 8.85 -49.94 34.87
CA LYS A 851 8.12 -51.11 34.36
C LYS A 851 8.04 -52.14 35.47
N LEU A 852 6.99 -52.05 36.28
CA LEU A 852 6.59 -53.10 37.20
C LEU A 852 6.34 -54.37 36.36
N ASN A 853 7.02 -55.46 36.70
CA ASN A 853 6.97 -56.70 35.92
C ASN A 853 5.65 -57.43 36.22
N PHE A 854 4.56 -56.94 35.64
CA PHE A 854 3.20 -57.47 35.87
C PHE A 854 3.08 -58.97 35.53
N ASP A 855 3.90 -59.49 34.62
CA ASP A 855 3.93 -60.92 34.26
C ASP A 855 4.53 -61.81 35.36
N GLU A 856 5.28 -61.24 36.29
CA GLU A 856 5.86 -61.93 37.44
C GLU A 856 4.91 -61.86 38.64
N LEU A 857 4.22 -60.73 38.81
CA LEU A 857 3.15 -60.60 39.80
C LEU A 857 1.93 -61.46 39.46
N ASN A 858 1.49 -61.49 38.21
CA ASN A 858 0.38 -62.36 37.79
C ASN A 858 0.73 -63.83 37.96
N ARG A 859 1.98 -64.24 37.68
CA ARG A 859 2.45 -65.60 37.99
C ARG A 859 2.44 -65.89 39.48
N TYR A 860 2.87 -64.94 40.31
CA TYR A 860 2.87 -65.11 41.76
C TYR A 860 1.45 -65.17 42.35
N LEU A 861 0.52 -64.38 41.81
CA LEU A 861 -0.90 -64.40 42.19
C LEU A 861 -1.59 -65.69 41.73
N GLU A 862 -1.30 -66.17 40.52
CA GLU A 862 -1.77 -67.47 40.02
C GLU A 862 -1.21 -68.63 40.88
N GLU A 863 0.05 -68.56 41.29
CA GLU A 863 0.67 -69.56 42.20
C GLU A 863 0.05 -69.53 43.60
N GLN A 864 -0.30 -68.34 44.14
CA GLN A 864 -0.98 -68.19 45.42
C GLN A 864 -2.45 -68.67 45.37
N GLU A 865 -3.18 -68.35 44.29
CA GLU A 865 -4.55 -68.84 44.08
C GLU A 865 -4.58 -70.36 43.88
N GLU A 866 -3.57 -70.95 43.20
CA GLU A 866 -3.41 -72.40 43.11
C GLU A 866 -3.05 -73.04 44.47
N GLU A 867 -2.23 -72.40 45.30
CA GLU A 867 -1.92 -72.88 46.66
C GLU A 867 -3.13 -72.81 47.61
N GLU A 868 -3.93 -71.74 47.55
CA GLU A 868 -5.17 -71.61 48.33
C GLU A 868 -6.26 -72.58 47.85
N ALA A 869 -6.41 -72.77 46.54
CA ALA A 869 -7.33 -73.75 45.96
C ALA A 869 -6.95 -75.20 46.31
N ASN A 870 -5.65 -75.52 46.32
CA ASN A 870 -5.14 -76.84 46.70
C ASN A 870 -5.24 -77.12 48.20
N ASN A 871 -5.15 -76.10 49.05
CA ASN A 871 -5.35 -76.24 50.50
C ASN A 871 -6.84 -76.29 50.90
N ALA A 872 -7.75 -75.75 50.09
CA ALA A 872 -9.17 -75.70 50.40
C ALA A 872 -9.97 -76.96 50.01
N ASN A 873 -9.44 -77.87 49.17
CA ASN A 873 -10.23 -79.06 48.75
C ASN A 873 -9.39 -80.24 48.20
N PRO A 874 -9.17 -81.34 48.95
CA PRO A 874 -8.36 -82.47 48.48
C PRO A 874 -9.01 -83.38 47.41
N ASN A 875 -10.27 -83.15 47.00
CA ASN A 875 -11.07 -84.12 46.24
C ASN A 875 -11.87 -83.52 45.06
N ALA A 876 -11.26 -82.64 44.26
CA ALA A 876 -11.91 -82.11 43.06
C ALA A 876 -11.04 -82.19 41.79
N SER A 877 -10.25 -83.25 41.63
CA SER A 877 -9.61 -83.54 40.34
C SER A 877 -10.49 -84.45 39.49
N LEU A 878 -11.47 -83.89 38.77
CA LEU A 878 -12.01 -84.43 37.51
C LEU A 878 -13.09 -83.49 36.93
N GLN A 879 -12.90 -83.13 35.65
CA GLN A 879 -13.81 -82.42 34.72
C GLN A 879 -13.61 -80.90 34.58
N GLN A 880 -12.76 -80.47 33.63
CA GLN A 880 -13.19 -80.08 32.27
C GLN A 880 -11.99 -79.56 31.47
N GLN A 881 -11.69 -80.24 30.36
CA GLN A 881 -10.76 -79.79 29.32
C GLN A 881 -11.53 -79.03 28.23
N ILE A 882 -11.13 -77.79 27.93
CA ILE A 882 -11.39 -77.09 26.65
C ILE A 882 -10.11 -76.27 26.32
N PRO A 883 -9.60 -76.27 25.06
CA PRO A 883 -8.21 -75.89 24.76
C PRO A 883 -7.99 -74.38 24.53
N PRO A 884 -6.74 -73.88 24.68
CA PRO A 884 -6.39 -72.47 24.49
C PRO A 884 -6.22 -72.10 23.01
N ARG A 885 -6.58 -70.85 22.69
CA ARG A 885 -6.46 -70.23 21.36
C ARG A 885 -5.21 -69.35 21.35
N ASN A 886 -4.16 -69.82 20.68
CA ASN A 886 -2.89 -69.11 20.44
C ASN A 886 -3.08 -67.79 19.69
N ILE A 887 -2.52 -66.69 20.21
CA ILE A 887 -2.05 -65.55 19.42
C ILE A 887 -0.75 -65.04 20.05
N GLU A 888 0.38 -65.54 19.53
CA GLU A 888 1.65 -64.82 19.51
C GLU A 888 2.11 -64.75 18.05
N SER A 889 2.36 -63.55 17.56
CA SER A 889 3.28 -63.37 16.44
C SER A 889 3.90 -61.97 16.51
N GLN A 890 5.14 -61.96 16.95
CA GLN A 890 6.13 -60.92 16.69
C GLN A 890 6.33 -60.76 15.18
N ILE A 891 6.27 -59.54 14.64
CA ILE A 891 6.91 -59.21 13.36
C ILE A 891 7.62 -57.85 13.50
N THR A 892 8.92 -57.95 13.70
CA THR A 892 9.95 -56.97 13.33
C THR A 892 9.93 -56.78 11.81
N MET A 893 9.69 -55.55 11.32
CA MET A 893 9.93 -55.19 9.92
C MET A 893 11.28 -54.50 9.77
N THR A 894 12.20 -55.23 9.15
CA THR A 894 13.43 -54.77 8.54
C THR A 894 13.16 -53.84 7.36
N THR A 895 13.90 -52.73 7.33
CA THR A 895 14.10 -51.84 6.18
C THR A 895 14.63 -52.60 4.97
N ASN A 896 13.98 -52.47 3.81
CA ASN A 896 14.55 -52.85 2.52
C ASN A 896 14.78 -51.58 1.68
N LYS A 897 16.04 -51.40 1.28
CA LYS A 897 16.46 -50.51 0.20
C LYS A 897 15.99 -51.10 -1.13
N ASN A 898 15.33 -50.28 -1.93
CA ASN A 898 15.66 -50.03 -3.34
C ASN A 898 15.14 -48.64 -3.70
#